data_AF-W9CCP4-F1
#
_entry.id   AF-W9CCP4-F1
#
_cell.length_a   1.000
_cell.length_b   1.000
_cell.length_c   1.000
_cell.angle_alpha   90.00
_cell.angle_beta   90.00
_cell.angle_gamma   90.00
#
_symmetry.space_group_name_H-M   'P 1'
#
loop_
_entity.id
_entity.type
_entity.pdbx_description
1 polymer ?
#
loop_
_entity_poly.entity_id
_entity_poly.type
_entity_poly.pdbx_seq_one_letter_code
_entity_poly.pdbx_strand_id
1 'polypeptide(L)'
;MTLYQNLEAIITLFIQIFVIFPYSALKIRRQQELIPKTTQSIEKTAQSGKKDSKRISGIMISDKVYKLCTSQETVSSLLADDPTMAPGDAWKQLYGGHAAGEKESKIEARRHRDTITPEDLQRALDCGNWGSTQPSELFLKMYHDALCTLDNSVSNCMVSPPLMGSSGVMPLSVISVVPDIMRHMSNLIVRAEREVILATNYWQNSVASKYITNAMKELSRRAGERGERIVFKLQYDRGSPKQLLDNHYFVSEKEYLGKAVALPTTAEIPNLDLQVMNYHRPMLGTFHCKYIVVDRKFAVLQSNNIQDNDNMEMMTHLEGPIVDSLYDMALISWHKNYEPPLPSHNSPAVHGGLSSFGNKSHDDIFDQNGSIRGHSAVVHPEKMQAQQAYSYEPRASNQPGFVHPNLTENGDSTTGPSTTESVTNLVGSTNNADDINNGVEQIQLNGTPSTHHGFEAKDLKTREIMAENARVLATTGDAEHIVHTKDGEKEVPDLPERGTQAQHDVNGPDMETQEFLSNGTQVIPQSQIEHPSPSGNVLPEHTTDNPHYDEDIAGEVARVQTAVSPKQGETRIEAVTRHLNHTRNPGFKGNAPDCSPQEEMTPYIPHPVHEPFPIAMVCREPYGSPNHSSVYNPQNEVWLSALRNATKNVFIQSPTLNAEPLVPEIINACERGIDVYCYICLGYNDTGELLPMQGGTNEMIAHKMYTTLSDAGKQHLHYFFYIGKDQTTPLVAKKKLRDCHIKVMIVDEHIGIQGNGNQDTQSWFHSQEINVMIDSAIVCKGWIDGLRRNQNTHLYGEVGKSDGIWRDEDGHEAKDVIGVDPGRFSWAKGFLGAINRVRGTGDF
;
A
#
# COMPACT_ATOMS: atom_id res chain seq x y z
N MET A 1 -3.54 -9.59 -35.57
CA MET A 1 -3.58 -8.12 -35.65
C MET A 1 -2.39 -7.64 -36.47
N THR A 2 -2.62 -6.73 -37.41
CA THR A 2 -1.58 -6.31 -38.37
C THR A 2 -0.62 -5.30 -37.74
N LEU A 3 0.66 -5.37 -38.13
CA LEU A 3 1.77 -4.54 -37.67
C LEU A 3 1.46 -3.02 -37.68
N TYR A 4 0.57 -2.60 -38.59
CA TYR A 4 0.18 -1.21 -38.79
C TYR A 4 -0.68 -0.65 -37.65
N GLN A 5 -1.59 -1.45 -37.07
CA GLN A 5 -2.47 -1.01 -35.98
C GLN A 5 -1.67 -0.81 -34.66
N ASN A 6 -0.64 -1.63 -34.44
CA ASN A 6 0.24 -1.48 -33.29
C ASN A 6 1.14 -0.24 -33.42
N LEU A 7 1.59 0.09 -34.64
CA LEU A 7 2.40 1.28 -34.87
C LEU A 7 1.58 2.57 -34.70
N GLU A 8 0.33 2.58 -35.15
CA GLU A 8 -0.57 3.72 -35.00
C GLU A 8 -0.88 4.00 -33.52
N ALA A 9 -1.18 2.95 -32.74
CA ALA A 9 -1.41 3.09 -31.30
C ALA A 9 -0.17 3.60 -30.53
N ILE A 10 1.03 3.11 -30.90
CA ILE A 10 2.29 3.59 -30.30
C ILE A 10 2.54 5.06 -30.67
N ILE A 11 2.29 5.46 -31.91
CA ILE A 11 2.46 6.84 -32.37
C ILE A 11 1.44 7.77 -31.70
N THR A 12 0.18 7.35 -31.55
CA THR A 12 -0.84 8.15 -30.86
C THR A 12 -0.52 8.31 -29.37
N LEU A 13 -0.05 7.25 -28.71
CA LEU A 13 0.42 7.31 -27.32
C LEU A 13 1.64 8.23 -27.20
N PHE A 14 2.60 8.14 -28.14
CA PHE A 14 3.75 9.04 -28.20
C PHE A 14 3.32 10.51 -28.35
N ILE A 15 2.40 10.81 -29.28
CA ILE A 15 1.92 12.18 -29.52
C ILE A 15 1.16 12.71 -28.30
N GLN A 16 0.34 11.89 -27.65
CA GLN A 16 -0.41 12.33 -26.48
C GLN A 16 0.49 12.61 -25.27
N ILE A 17 1.43 11.72 -24.98
CA ILE A 17 2.34 11.87 -23.82
C ILE A 17 3.39 12.95 -24.06
N PHE A 18 3.93 13.05 -25.28
CA PHE A 18 5.13 13.85 -25.53
C PHE A 18 4.90 15.16 -26.26
N VAL A 19 3.72 15.37 -26.85
CA VAL A 19 3.38 16.60 -27.58
C VAL A 19 2.19 17.32 -26.94
N ILE A 20 1.11 16.60 -26.65
CA ILE A 20 -0.14 17.22 -26.17
C ILE A 20 -0.08 17.53 -24.67
N PHE A 21 0.46 16.62 -23.85
CA PHE A 21 0.57 16.81 -22.40
C PHE A 21 1.45 18.02 -21.99
N PRO A 22 2.67 18.21 -22.56
CA PRO A 22 3.51 19.38 -22.25
C PRO A 22 2.90 20.70 -22.75
N TYR A 23 2.25 20.67 -23.91
CA TYR A 23 1.59 21.84 -24.49
C TYR A 23 0.38 22.31 -23.66
N SER A 24 -0.35 21.37 -23.06
CA SER A 24 -1.49 21.66 -22.18
C SER A 24 -1.02 22.22 -20.83
N ALA A 25 0.05 21.66 -20.26
CA ALA A 25 0.67 22.14 -19.02
C ALA A 25 1.22 23.59 -19.15
N LEU A 26 1.67 24.00 -20.33
CA LEU A 26 2.13 25.37 -20.61
C LEU A 26 1.00 26.40 -20.78
N LYS A 27 -0.24 25.96 -21.02
CA LYS A 27 -1.41 26.84 -21.28
C LYS A 27 -2.39 26.98 -20.13
N ILE A 28 -2.24 26.20 -19.06
CA ILE A 28 -3.06 26.36 -17.86
C ILE A 28 -2.53 27.56 -17.07
N ARG A 29 -3.34 28.62 -16.96
CA ARG A 29 -3.05 29.76 -16.08
C ARG A 29 -2.84 29.26 -14.66
N ARG A 30 -1.64 29.45 -14.11
CA ARG A 30 -1.37 29.32 -12.68
C ARG A 30 -2.41 30.16 -11.91
N GLN A 31 -3.22 29.54 -11.06
CA GLN A 31 -4.00 30.25 -10.05
C GLN A 31 -3.04 30.74 -8.94
N GLN A 32 -2.23 31.73 -9.26
CA GLN A 32 -1.59 32.59 -8.27
C GLN A 32 -2.26 33.94 -8.36
N GLU A 33 -3.30 34.14 -7.55
CA GLU A 33 -3.71 35.45 -7.01
C GLU A 33 -4.97 35.20 -6.20
N LEU A 34 -4.84 35.25 -4.87
CA LEU A 34 -5.80 35.77 -3.89
C LEU A 34 -5.30 35.44 -2.48
N ILE A 35 -4.19 36.07 -2.09
CA ILE A 35 -3.86 36.30 -0.67
C ILE A 35 -4.37 37.72 -0.38
N PRO A 36 -5.43 37.92 0.41
CA PRO A 36 -5.84 39.27 0.80
C PRO A 36 -4.79 39.83 1.76
N LYS A 37 -4.05 40.84 1.31
CA LYS A 37 -3.22 41.67 2.17
C LYS A 37 -4.11 42.61 2.99
N THR A 38 -3.86 42.60 4.30
CA THR A 38 -4.05 43.70 5.27
C THR A 38 -5.45 44.05 5.78
N THR A 39 -5.55 43.87 7.10
CA THR A 39 -6.35 44.55 8.12
C THR A 39 -6.59 46.05 7.83
N GLN A 40 -7.86 46.50 7.78
CA GLN A 40 -8.29 47.80 8.31
C GLN A 40 -9.82 47.99 8.39
N SER A 41 -10.24 48.52 9.54
CA SER A 41 -11.49 49.23 9.88
C SER A 41 -12.84 48.54 9.74
N ILE A 42 -13.30 48.01 10.88
CA ILE A 42 -14.70 47.91 11.29
C ILE A 42 -15.23 49.33 11.53
N GLU A 43 -16.22 49.79 10.75
CA GLU A 43 -17.37 50.61 11.20
C GLU A 43 -18.16 51.16 9.99
N LYS A 44 -19.49 51.15 10.12
CA LYS A 44 -20.54 51.67 9.20
C LYS A 44 -20.79 50.75 8.00
N THR A 45 -21.90 50.02 7.93
CA THR A 45 -23.23 50.62 7.75
C THR A 45 -24.30 49.62 8.18
N ALA A 46 -25.02 49.95 9.25
CA ALA A 46 -26.31 49.35 9.57
C ALA A 46 -27.42 50.13 8.86
N GLN A 47 -28.51 49.42 8.55
CA GLN A 47 -29.80 49.87 8.01
C GLN A 47 -29.98 49.80 6.48
N SER A 48 -30.50 48.66 6.02
CA SER A 48 -31.78 48.61 5.30
C SER A 48 -32.15 47.15 4.99
N GLY A 49 -33.40 46.76 5.26
CA GLY A 49 -34.02 45.58 4.64
C GLY A 49 -34.26 44.35 5.52
N LYS A 50 -35.24 44.41 6.44
CA LYS A 50 -35.96 43.23 6.94
C LYS A 50 -36.93 42.73 5.86
N LYS A 51 -36.68 41.53 5.32
CA LYS A 51 -37.67 40.47 5.00
C LYS A 51 -37.02 39.45 4.06
N ASP A 52 -36.54 38.36 4.65
CA ASP A 52 -36.83 36.98 4.23
C ASP A 52 -35.99 36.05 5.11
N SER A 53 -36.62 35.51 6.16
CA SER A 53 -36.04 34.40 6.93
C SER A 53 -36.23 33.12 6.12
N LYS A 54 -35.34 32.87 5.18
CA LYS A 54 -34.97 31.50 4.82
C LYS A 54 -33.58 31.28 5.38
N ARG A 55 -33.50 30.49 6.46
CA ARG A 55 -32.27 29.80 6.85
C ARG A 55 -31.80 29.08 5.59
N ILE A 56 -30.73 29.58 4.98
CA ILE A 56 -30.03 28.87 3.90
C ILE A 56 -29.34 27.71 4.64
N SER A 57 -29.86 26.51 4.40
CA SER A 57 -29.44 25.26 5.03
C SER A 57 -27.97 25.04 4.77
N GLY A 58 -27.20 24.86 5.85
CA GLY A 58 -25.84 24.35 5.70
C GLY A 58 -25.85 22.95 5.12
N ILE A 59 -24.75 22.54 4.46
CA ILE A 59 -24.64 21.20 3.88
C ILE A 59 -24.50 20.17 5.00
N MET A 60 -25.68 19.74 5.44
CA MET A 60 -26.00 18.49 6.09
C MET A 60 -25.83 17.35 5.07
N ILE A 61 -25.47 16.14 5.50
CA ILE A 61 -25.60 14.91 4.69
C ILE A 61 -26.95 14.98 3.96
N SER A 62 -26.97 14.95 2.63
CA SER A 62 -28.22 15.22 1.91
C SER A 62 -29.30 14.17 2.18
N ASP A 63 -30.57 14.49 1.92
CA ASP A 63 -31.67 13.52 1.99
C ASP A 63 -31.46 12.33 1.04
N LYS A 64 -30.77 12.57 -0.08
CA LYS A 64 -30.36 11.51 -1.01
C LYS A 64 -29.38 10.56 -0.33
N VAL A 65 -28.27 11.07 0.21
CA VAL A 65 -27.22 10.23 0.82
C VAL A 65 -27.76 9.53 2.06
N TYR A 66 -28.50 10.23 2.92
CA TYR A 66 -29.12 9.64 4.10
C TYR A 66 -30.03 8.47 3.74
N LYS A 67 -30.95 8.66 2.79
CA LYS A 67 -31.85 7.59 2.32
C LYS A 67 -31.07 6.38 1.79
N LEU A 68 -29.96 6.61 1.08
CA LEU A 68 -29.11 5.54 0.57
C LEU A 68 -28.44 4.76 1.71
N CYS A 69 -27.87 5.45 2.70
CA CYS A 69 -27.24 4.81 3.86
C CYS A 69 -28.25 4.04 4.73
N THR A 70 -29.48 4.54 4.89
CA THR A 70 -30.51 3.87 5.71
C THR A 70 -31.30 2.80 4.94
N SER A 71 -30.92 2.49 3.69
CA SER A 71 -31.55 1.43 2.89
C SER A 71 -31.22 0.05 3.46
N GLN A 72 -32.10 -0.92 3.19
CA GLN A 72 -31.82 -2.34 3.47
C GLN A 72 -31.20 -3.06 2.26
N GLU A 73 -31.24 -2.45 1.08
CA GLU A 73 -30.73 -3.03 -0.16
C GLU A 73 -29.26 -2.67 -0.39
N THR A 74 -28.46 -3.69 -0.67
CA THR A 74 -27.02 -3.64 -0.97
C THR A 74 -26.73 -4.58 -2.15
N VAL A 75 -25.56 -4.46 -2.77
CA VAL A 75 -25.15 -5.39 -3.84
C VAL A 75 -25.15 -6.83 -3.31
N SER A 76 -24.59 -7.05 -2.14
CA SER A 76 -24.55 -8.36 -1.48
C SER A 76 -25.92 -8.89 -1.07
N SER A 77 -26.91 -8.05 -0.72
CA SER A 77 -28.29 -8.51 -0.46
C SER A 77 -29.00 -8.94 -1.75
N LEU A 78 -28.82 -8.21 -2.86
CA LEU A 78 -29.37 -8.59 -4.16
C LEU A 78 -28.78 -9.93 -4.64
N LEU A 79 -27.47 -10.15 -4.43
CA LEU A 79 -26.82 -11.42 -4.74
C LEU A 79 -27.16 -12.55 -3.75
N ALA A 80 -27.58 -12.22 -2.53
CA ALA A 80 -28.14 -13.21 -1.62
C ALA A 80 -29.45 -13.78 -2.17
N ASP A 81 -30.29 -12.92 -2.77
CA ASP A 81 -31.57 -13.30 -3.39
C ASP A 81 -31.40 -13.95 -4.78
N ASP A 82 -30.54 -13.39 -5.63
CA ASP A 82 -30.18 -13.93 -6.94
C ASP A 82 -28.66 -14.06 -7.10
N PRO A 83 -28.08 -15.22 -6.72
CA PRO A 83 -26.64 -15.45 -6.83
C PRO A 83 -26.12 -15.53 -8.28
N THR A 84 -27.02 -15.55 -9.27
CA THR A 84 -26.64 -15.56 -10.70
C THR A 84 -26.49 -14.16 -11.28
N MET A 85 -26.95 -13.13 -10.56
CA MET A 85 -26.83 -11.74 -10.97
C MET A 85 -25.37 -11.27 -11.00
N ALA A 86 -25.01 -10.46 -12.00
CA ALA A 86 -23.71 -9.77 -11.99
C ALA A 86 -23.70 -8.67 -10.92
N PRO A 87 -22.67 -8.56 -10.07
CA PRO A 87 -22.53 -7.45 -9.13
C PRO A 87 -22.62 -6.06 -9.78
N GLY A 88 -22.10 -5.91 -11.01
CA GLY A 88 -22.21 -4.68 -11.78
C GLY A 88 -23.64 -4.30 -12.15
N ASP A 89 -24.49 -5.29 -12.42
CA ASP A 89 -25.92 -5.08 -12.69
C ASP A 89 -26.68 -4.76 -11.40
N ALA A 90 -26.38 -5.45 -10.30
CA ALA A 90 -26.90 -5.13 -8.98
C ALA A 90 -26.54 -3.69 -8.58
N TRP A 91 -25.27 -3.29 -8.74
CA TRP A 91 -24.81 -1.92 -8.51
C TRP A 91 -25.58 -0.91 -9.37
N LYS A 92 -25.75 -1.20 -10.66
CA LYS A 92 -26.48 -0.32 -11.59
C LYS A 92 -27.96 -0.22 -11.22
N GLN A 93 -28.60 -1.31 -10.80
CA GLN A 93 -29.98 -1.32 -10.34
C GLN A 93 -30.18 -0.42 -9.12
N LEU A 94 -29.28 -0.50 -8.14
CA LEU A 94 -29.37 0.27 -6.90
C LEU A 94 -28.94 1.73 -7.07
N TYR A 95 -27.84 1.97 -7.80
CA TYR A 95 -27.12 3.25 -7.75
C TYR A 95 -26.86 3.89 -9.12
N GLY A 96 -27.26 3.26 -10.23
CA GLY A 96 -27.04 3.77 -11.59
C GLY A 96 -27.69 5.12 -11.88
N GLY A 97 -28.77 5.46 -11.15
CA GLY A 97 -29.43 6.77 -11.21
C GLY A 97 -28.76 7.87 -10.38
N HIS A 98 -27.65 7.56 -9.69
CA HIS A 98 -26.96 8.48 -8.78
C HIS A 98 -25.58 8.94 -9.28
N ALA A 99 -25.28 8.72 -10.57
CA ALA A 99 -24.08 9.20 -11.23
C ALA A 99 -24.07 10.75 -11.33
N ALA A 100 -22.96 11.35 -10.87
CA ALA A 100 -22.54 12.75 -10.96
C ALA A 100 -23.60 13.82 -11.31
N GLY A 101 -24.07 14.57 -10.29
CA GLY A 101 -24.69 15.88 -10.47
C GLY A 101 -23.62 16.98 -10.50
N GLU A 102 -23.55 17.78 -11.57
CA GLU A 102 -22.49 18.79 -11.75
C GLU A 102 -22.62 20.02 -10.82
N LYS A 103 -21.46 20.39 -10.25
CA LYS A 103 -20.98 21.75 -9.86
C LYS A 103 -21.51 22.43 -8.59
N GLU A 104 -22.75 22.25 -8.16
CA GLU A 104 -23.26 23.00 -6.98
C GLU A 104 -22.67 22.52 -5.63
N SER A 105 -22.28 21.26 -5.48
CA SER A 105 -21.89 20.72 -4.16
C SER A 105 -20.46 21.03 -3.70
N LYS A 106 -19.49 21.25 -4.60
CA LYS A 106 -18.06 21.37 -4.20
C LYS A 106 -17.73 22.67 -3.43
N ILE A 107 -18.40 23.77 -3.75
CA ILE A 107 -18.14 25.07 -3.11
C ILE A 107 -18.88 25.17 -1.77
N GLU A 108 -20.12 24.68 -1.72
CA GLU A 108 -20.90 24.67 -0.48
C GLU A 108 -20.39 23.62 0.51
N ALA A 109 -19.95 22.44 0.05
CA ALA A 109 -19.33 21.42 0.91
C ALA A 109 -17.96 21.86 1.45
N ARG A 110 -17.31 22.86 0.84
CA ARG A 110 -16.09 23.49 1.38
C ARG A 110 -16.39 24.60 2.41
N ARG A 111 -17.52 25.30 2.28
CA ARG A 111 -17.91 26.40 3.19
C ARG A 111 -18.49 25.93 4.53
N HIS A 112 -18.95 24.68 4.63
CA HIS A 112 -19.61 24.14 5.83
C HIS A 112 -18.74 23.24 6.72
N ARG A 113 -17.52 22.89 6.29
CA ARG A 113 -16.59 22.01 7.05
C ARG A 113 -16.20 22.56 8.41
N ASP A 114 -16.23 23.88 8.59
CA ASP A 114 -15.82 24.55 9.82
C ASP A 114 -16.94 24.69 10.86
N THR A 115 -18.15 24.18 10.58
CA THR A 115 -19.35 24.38 11.42
C THR A 115 -20.26 23.15 11.50
N ILE A 116 -19.71 21.96 11.75
CA ILE A 116 -20.51 20.73 11.95
C ILE A 116 -21.42 20.90 13.18
N THR A 117 -22.72 20.68 13.02
CA THR A 117 -23.71 20.77 14.11
C THR A 117 -23.96 19.41 14.79
N PRO A 118 -24.49 19.38 16.02
CA PRO A 118 -24.92 18.13 16.64
C PRO A 118 -25.92 17.34 15.80
N GLU A 119 -26.81 18.03 15.07
CA GLU A 119 -27.75 17.41 14.15
C GLU A 119 -27.05 16.70 12.97
N ASP A 120 -25.95 17.27 12.46
CA ASP A 120 -25.15 16.64 11.40
C ASP A 120 -24.47 15.36 11.90
N LEU A 121 -23.94 15.38 13.13
CA LEU A 121 -23.32 14.20 13.75
C LEU A 121 -24.35 13.11 14.05
N GLN A 122 -25.55 13.47 14.52
CA GLN A 122 -26.64 12.51 14.70
C GLN A 122 -27.02 11.87 13.36
N ARG A 123 -27.06 12.67 12.30
CA ARG A 123 -27.36 12.16 10.95
C ARG A 123 -26.27 11.23 10.42
N ALA A 124 -25.01 11.52 10.70
CA ALA A 124 -23.89 10.63 10.37
C ALA A 124 -23.96 9.33 11.18
N LEU A 125 -24.32 9.41 12.46
CA LEU A 125 -24.54 8.24 13.32
C LEU A 125 -25.65 7.34 12.75
N ASP A 126 -26.78 7.91 12.34
CA ASP A 126 -27.89 7.17 11.73
C ASP A 126 -27.51 6.49 10.38
N CYS A 127 -26.48 6.98 9.70
CA CYS A 127 -26.00 6.45 8.41
C CYS A 127 -25.09 5.22 8.54
N GLY A 128 -24.83 4.69 9.74
CA GLY A 128 -24.02 3.48 9.91
C GLY A 128 -24.71 2.39 10.72
N ASN A 129 -24.26 1.16 10.53
CA ASN A 129 -24.75 -0.01 11.27
C ASN A 129 -23.76 -0.42 12.35
N TRP A 130 -23.79 0.27 13.48
CA TRP A 130 -22.80 0.15 14.55
C TRP A 130 -23.03 -1.05 15.49
N GLY A 131 -24.10 -1.82 15.30
CA GLY A 131 -24.47 -2.90 16.22
C GLY A 131 -24.65 -2.40 17.65
N SER A 132 -23.94 -3.01 18.60
CA SER A 132 -23.90 -2.59 20.02
C SER A 132 -22.87 -1.49 20.32
N THR A 133 -22.14 -1.02 19.31
CA THR A 133 -21.03 -0.07 19.48
C THR A 133 -21.50 1.38 19.31
N GLN A 134 -20.71 2.32 19.81
CA GLN A 134 -20.99 3.75 19.71
C GLN A 134 -19.75 4.47 19.16
N PRO A 135 -19.81 5.06 17.96
CA PRO A 135 -18.78 5.94 17.44
C PRO A 135 -18.50 7.14 18.35
N SER A 136 -17.22 7.46 18.48
CA SER A 136 -16.71 8.68 19.11
C SER A 136 -17.04 9.91 18.27
N GLU A 137 -17.03 11.08 18.90
CA GLU A 137 -17.32 12.34 18.21
C GLU A 137 -16.31 12.62 17.09
N LEU A 138 -15.02 12.32 17.32
CA LEU A 138 -13.96 12.49 16.31
C LEU A 138 -14.22 11.58 15.10
N PHE A 139 -14.53 10.30 15.34
CA PHE A 139 -14.90 9.37 14.28
C PHE A 139 -16.12 9.86 13.50
N LEU A 140 -17.18 10.33 14.18
CA LEU A 140 -18.39 10.83 13.52
C LEU A 140 -18.15 12.06 12.66
N LYS A 141 -17.28 13.00 13.08
CA LYS A 141 -16.90 14.16 12.24
C LYS A 141 -16.22 13.71 10.95
N MET A 142 -15.30 12.76 11.06
CA MET A 142 -14.58 12.22 9.91
C MET A 142 -15.49 11.39 9.00
N TYR A 143 -16.36 10.56 9.57
CA TYR A 143 -17.36 9.77 8.83
C TYR A 143 -18.39 10.67 8.14
N HIS A 144 -18.87 11.71 8.81
CA HIS A 144 -19.73 12.74 8.23
C HIS A 144 -19.11 13.36 6.98
N ASP A 145 -17.86 13.80 7.06
CA ASP A 145 -17.16 14.43 5.93
C ASP A 145 -16.99 13.45 4.76
N ALA A 146 -16.70 12.18 5.05
CA ALA A 146 -16.63 11.12 4.05
C ALA A 146 -17.98 10.88 3.36
N LEU A 147 -19.08 10.83 4.11
CA LEU A 147 -20.45 10.69 3.59
C LEU A 147 -20.86 11.87 2.70
N CYS A 148 -20.47 13.09 3.07
CA CYS A 148 -20.73 14.29 2.26
C CYS A 148 -20.07 14.24 0.88
N THR A 149 -19.12 13.34 0.64
CA THR A 149 -18.54 13.14 -0.71
C THR A 149 -19.48 12.39 -1.66
N LEU A 150 -20.44 11.62 -1.13
CA LEU A 150 -21.35 10.79 -1.93
C LEU A 150 -22.42 11.60 -2.67
N ASP A 151 -22.62 12.86 -2.27
CA ASP A 151 -23.45 13.81 -3.04
C ASP A 151 -22.90 14.05 -4.44
N ASN A 152 -21.57 14.05 -4.58
CA ASN A 152 -20.91 14.15 -5.88
C ASN A 152 -21.06 12.85 -6.68
N SER A 153 -20.70 11.70 -6.11
CA SER A 153 -20.96 10.41 -6.75
C SER A 153 -20.94 9.27 -5.73
N VAL A 154 -21.95 8.40 -5.77
CA VAL A 154 -22.03 7.22 -4.90
C VAL A 154 -20.97 6.19 -5.28
N SER A 155 -20.57 6.10 -6.56
CA SER A 155 -19.49 5.22 -7.02
C SER A 155 -18.16 5.45 -6.30
N ASN A 156 -17.93 6.66 -5.79
CA ASN A 156 -16.69 7.00 -5.11
C ASN A 156 -16.43 6.19 -3.84
N CYS A 157 -17.42 5.53 -3.22
CA CYS A 157 -17.19 4.75 -2.00
C CYS A 157 -16.85 3.27 -2.23
N MET A 158 -17.04 2.72 -3.44
CA MET A 158 -16.75 1.31 -3.77
C MET A 158 -17.34 0.29 -2.78
N VAL A 159 -18.43 0.64 -2.11
CA VAL A 159 -19.20 -0.20 -1.17
C VAL A 159 -20.66 0.27 -1.22
N SER A 160 -21.63 -0.60 -0.99
CA SER A 160 -23.02 -0.16 -0.84
C SER A 160 -23.12 0.82 0.34
N PRO A 161 -23.75 2.01 0.21
CA PRO A 161 -23.79 3.02 1.28
C PRO A 161 -24.27 2.51 2.66
N PRO A 162 -25.24 1.57 2.79
CA PRO A 162 -25.59 0.98 4.09
C PRO A 162 -24.47 0.21 4.79
N LEU A 163 -23.46 -0.22 4.04
CA LEU A 163 -22.32 -0.98 4.54
C LEU A 163 -21.06 -0.10 4.68
N MET A 164 -21.15 1.21 4.43
CA MET A 164 -20.01 2.12 4.57
C MET A 164 -19.59 2.29 6.03
N GLY A 165 -20.54 2.33 6.98
CA GLY A 165 -20.29 2.35 8.43
C GLY A 165 -20.79 1.05 9.07
N SER A 166 -19.91 0.35 9.78
CA SER A 166 -20.14 -0.97 10.37
C SER A 166 -19.42 -1.10 11.72
N SER A 167 -19.33 -2.32 12.24
CA SER A 167 -18.55 -2.67 13.43
C SER A 167 -17.84 -4.00 13.26
N GLY A 168 -16.81 -4.26 14.07
CA GLY A 168 -16.08 -5.51 14.02
C GLY A 168 -14.96 -5.57 15.04
N VAL A 169 -14.14 -6.60 14.95
CA VAL A 169 -12.93 -6.76 15.76
C VAL A 169 -11.68 -6.92 14.89
N MET A 170 -10.51 -6.72 15.50
CA MET A 170 -9.22 -6.90 14.83
C MET A 170 -8.33 -7.80 15.68
N PRO A 171 -8.37 -9.13 15.51
CA PRO A 171 -7.62 -10.06 16.36
C PRO A 171 -6.10 -10.00 16.16
N LEU A 172 -5.65 -9.62 14.95
CA LEU A 172 -4.24 -9.60 14.57
C LEU A 172 -3.95 -8.43 13.63
N SER A 173 -2.79 -7.81 13.82
CA SER A 173 -2.11 -7.04 12.79
C SER A 173 -0.71 -7.61 12.56
N VAL A 174 -0.17 -7.46 11.36
CA VAL A 174 1.21 -7.83 11.04
C VAL A 174 1.93 -6.58 10.58
N ILE A 175 3.11 -6.31 11.15
CA ILE A 175 4.01 -5.22 10.75
C ILE A 175 5.37 -5.88 10.50
N SER A 176 5.57 -6.36 9.28
CA SER A 176 6.72 -7.21 8.94
C SER A 176 6.92 -7.32 7.43
N VAL A 177 7.79 -8.23 7.01
CA VAL A 177 8.12 -8.53 5.62
C VAL A 177 6.99 -9.29 4.89
N VAL A 178 6.99 -9.24 3.56
CA VAL A 178 5.98 -9.93 2.72
C VAL A 178 5.78 -11.41 3.06
N PRO A 179 6.83 -12.24 3.27
CA PRO A 179 6.65 -13.63 3.67
C PRO A 179 5.77 -13.84 4.91
N ASP A 180 5.85 -12.95 5.90
CA ASP A 180 5.04 -13.05 7.12
C ASP A 180 3.55 -12.82 6.87
N ILE A 181 3.23 -11.88 5.97
CA ILE A 181 1.84 -11.64 5.54
C ILE A 181 1.35 -12.81 4.70
N MET A 182 2.19 -13.33 3.79
CA MET A 182 1.85 -14.50 2.98
C MET A 182 1.60 -15.74 3.84
N ARG A 183 2.37 -15.95 4.92
CA ARG A 183 2.12 -17.04 5.89
C ARG A 183 0.73 -16.96 6.50
N HIS A 184 0.33 -15.79 6.98
CA HIS A 184 -1.01 -15.60 7.56
C HIS A 184 -2.11 -15.89 6.53
N MET A 185 -1.95 -15.36 5.31
CA MET A 185 -2.89 -15.61 4.22
C MET A 185 -2.94 -17.10 3.84
N SER A 186 -1.80 -17.78 3.80
CA SER A 186 -1.71 -19.21 3.54
C SER A 186 -2.46 -20.03 4.60
N ASN A 187 -2.34 -19.68 5.89
CA ASN A 187 -3.11 -20.30 6.96
C ASN A 187 -4.62 -20.07 6.79
N LEU A 188 -5.05 -18.86 6.44
CA LEU A 188 -6.47 -18.59 6.16
C LEU A 188 -6.99 -19.37 4.95
N ILE A 189 -6.22 -19.44 3.87
CA ILE A 189 -6.58 -20.20 2.66
C ILE A 189 -6.73 -21.68 3.00
N VAL A 190 -5.78 -22.28 3.71
CA VAL A 190 -5.83 -23.72 4.04
C VAL A 190 -6.99 -24.07 4.98
N ARG A 191 -7.44 -23.11 5.80
CA ARG A 191 -8.60 -23.25 6.69
C ARG A 191 -9.94 -23.01 6.00
N ALA A 192 -9.97 -22.55 4.75
CA ALA A 192 -11.21 -22.23 4.06
C ALA A 192 -12.12 -23.47 3.87
N GLU A 193 -13.42 -23.27 4.08
CA GLU A 193 -14.44 -24.30 4.01
C GLU A 193 -15.37 -24.15 2.80
N ARG A 194 -15.49 -22.96 2.23
CA ARG A 194 -16.49 -22.64 1.20
C ARG A 194 -15.94 -21.81 0.06
N GLU A 195 -15.25 -20.73 0.38
CA GLU A 195 -14.78 -19.77 -0.62
C GLU A 195 -13.60 -18.92 -0.18
N VAL A 196 -12.84 -18.48 -1.18
CA VAL A 196 -11.78 -17.49 -1.04
C VAL A 196 -11.90 -16.47 -2.16
N ILE A 197 -11.95 -15.19 -1.81
CA ILE A 197 -11.79 -14.07 -2.74
C ILE A 197 -10.48 -13.40 -2.42
N LEU A 198 -9.50 -13.50 -3.32
CA LEU A 198 -8.18 -12.92 -3.19
C LEU A 198 -8.00 -11.83 -4.24
N ALA A 199 -7.61 -10.64 -3.80
CA ALA A 199 -7.22 -9.55 -4.67
C ALA A 199 -5.81 -9.07 -4.33
N THR A 200 -5.03 -8.75 -5.35
CA THR A 200 -3.76 -8.03 -5.23
C THR A 200 -3.65 -7.05 -6.38
N ASN A 201 -3.01 -5.90 -6.21
CA ASN A 201 -2.77 -5.03 -7.36
C ASN A 201 -1.81 -5.71 -8.32
N TYR A 202 -0.69 -6.20 -7.81
CA TYR A 202 0.29 -6.91 -8.62
C TYR A 202 0.49 -8.34 -8.14
N TRP A 203 0.57 -9.24 -9.12
CA TRP A 203 0.95 -10.63 -8.93
C TRP A 203 2.20 -10.93 -9.76
N GLN A 204 3.20 -11.51 -9.11
CA GLN A 204 4.41 -12.00 -9.72
C GLN A 204 4.64 -13.45 -9.33
N ASN A 205 4.99 -14.31 -10.28
CA ASN A 205 5.62 -15.59 -9.97
C ASN A 205 6.93 -15.36 -9.19
N SER A 206 6.90 -15.70 -7.91
CA SER A 206 7.79 -15.23 -6.84
C SER A 206 7.70 -16.15 -5.62
N VAL A 207 8.60 -16.00 -4.63
CA VAL A 207 8.48 -16.71 -3.34
C VAL A 207 7.18 -16.33 -2.65
N ALA A 208 6.78 -15.06 -2.67
CA ALA A 208 5.50 -14.61 -2.12
C ALA A 208 4.30 -15.36 -2.73
N SER A 209 4.23 -15.44 -4.07
CA SER A 209 3.17 -16.18 -4.76
C SER A 209 3.20 -17.69 -4.46
N LYS A 210 4.38 -18.26 -4.22
CA LYS A 210 4.54 -19.70 -3.95
C LYS A 210 3.92 -20.10 -2.60
N TYR A 211 3.93 -19.24 -1.58
CA TYR A 211 3.16 -19.46 -0.35
C TYR A 211 1.67 -19.64 -0.65
N ILE A 212 1.11 -18.79 -1.51
CA ILE A 212 -0.30 -18.83 -1.88
C ILE A 212 -0.61 -20.05 -2.75
N THR A 213 0.21 -20.36 -3.75
CA THR A 213 -0.05 -21.52 -4.62
C THR A 213 0.15 -22.86 -3.90
N ASN A 214 1.06 -22.94 -2.93
CA ASN A 214 1.17 -24.09 -2.02
C ASN A 214 -0.09 -24.21 -1.13
N ALA A 215 -0.59 -23.10 -0.59
CA ALA A 215 -1.81 -23.09 0.21
C ALA A 215 -3.04 -23.50 -0.62
N MET A 216 -3.12 -23.10 -1.90
CA MET A 216 -4.18 -23.56 -2.81
C MET A 216 -4.14 -25.08 -3.02
N LYS A 217 -2.95 -25.66 -3.24
CA LYS A 217 -2.76 -27.11 -3.38
C LYS A 217 -3.17 -27.84 -2.11
N GLU A 218 -2.74 -27.35 -0.95
CA GLU A 218 -3.09 -27.94 0.34
C GLU A 218 -4.59 -27.83 0.65
N LEU A 219 -5.19 -26.66 0.40
CA LEU A 219 -6.64 -26.48 0.53
C LEU A 219 -7.40 -27.46 -0.37
N SER A 220 -6.97 -27.61 -1.63
CA SER A 220 -7.59 -28.55 -2.57
C SER A 220 -7.51 -30.00 -2.07
N ARG A 221 -6.36 -30.41 -1.52
CA ARG A 221 -6.17 -31.73 -0.90
C ARG A 221 -7.15 -31.94 0.25
N ARG A 222 -7.17 -31.01 1.23
CA ARG A 222 -8.05 -31.07 2.41
C ARG A 222 -9.54 -31.06 2.04
N ALA A 223 -9.93 -30.23 1.08
CA ALA A 223 -11.30 -30.21 0.56
C ALA A 223 -11.70 -31.56 -0.05
N GLY A 224 -10.79 -32.20 -0.79
CA GLY A 224 -11.00 -33.54 -1.34
C GLY A 224 -11.20 -34.61 -0.25
N GLU A 225 -10.45 -34.54 0.85
CA GLU A 225 -10.62 -35.43 2.01
C GLU A 225 -11.97 -35.24 2.70
N ARG A 226 -12.50 -34.00 2.70
CA ARG A 226 -13.86 -33.67 3.17
C ARG A 226 -14.96 -34.02 2.17
N GLY A 227 -14.62 -34.32 0.91
CA GLY A 227 -15.59 -34.52 -0.16
C GLY A 227 -16.25 -33.23 -0.63
N GLU A 228 -15.57 -32.10 -0.48
CA GLU A 228 -16.05 -30.75 -0.77
C GLU A 228 -15.30 -30.13 -1.96
N ARG A 229 -15.88 -29.08 -2.56
CA ARG A 229 -15.20 -28.18 -3.49
C ARG A 229 -15.26 -26.76 -2.94
N ILE A 230 -14.17 -26.02 -3.11
CA ILE A 230 -14.04 -24.65 -2.61
C ILE A 230 -14.01 -23.68 -3.79
N VAL A 231 -14.77 -22.60 -3.70
CA VAL A 231 -14.82 -21.58 -4.75
C VAL A 231 -13.68 -20.58 -4.55
N PHE A 232 -12.76 -20.48 -5.51
CA PHE A 232 -11.59 -19.59 -5.39
C PHE A 232 -11.61 -18.52 -6.48
N LYS A 233 -11.64 -17.24 -6.10
CA LYS A 233 -11.65 -16.10 -7.02
C LYS A 233 -10.40 -15.28 -6.81
N LEU A 234 -9.59 -15.13 -7.85
CA LEU A 234 -8.37 -14.33 -7.82
C LEU A 234 -8.51 -13.14 -8.76
N GLN A 235 -8.30 -11.93 -8.26
CA GLN A 235 -8.27 -10.70 -9.05
C GLN A 235 -6.91 -10.02 -8.95
N TYR A 236 -6.34 -9.62 -10.09
CA TYR A 236 -5.14 -8.78 -10.12
C TYR A 236 -5.19 -7.69 -11.18
N ASP A 237 -4.29 -6.72 -11.11
CA ASP A 237 -4.06 -5.74 -12.17
C ASP A 237 -2.78 -6.08 -12.95
N ARG A 238 -2.94 -6.33 -14.24
CA ARG A 238 -1.82 -6.42 -15.16
C ARG A 238 -2.22 -5.82 -16.50
N GLY A 239 -1.67 -4.67 -16.83
CA GLY A 239 -1.97 -3.98 -18.08
C GLY A 239 -1.96 -4.84 -19.31
N SER A 240 -3.09 -4.85 -20.01
CA SER A 240 -3.30 -5.63 -21.22
C SER A 240 -4.06 -4.80 -22.25
N PRO A 241 -3.66 -4.81 -23.54
CA PRO A 241 -4.45 -4.19 -24.59
C PRO A 241 -5.90 -4.70 -24.67
N LYS A 242 -6.19 -5.91 -24.14
CA LYS A 242 -7.55 -6.45 -24.03
C LYS A 242 -8.47 -5.55 -23.20
N GLN A 243 -7.91 -4.81 -22.24
CA GLN A 243 -8.66 -3.93 -21.34
C GLN A 243 -9.12 -2.63 -22.00
N LEU A 244 -8.71 -2.35 -23.24
CA LEU A 244 -9.33 -1.29 -24.05
C LEU A 244 -10.74 -1.68 -24.54
N LEU A 245 -11.08 -2.98 -24.52
CA LEU A 245 -12.40 -3.50 -24.88
C LEU A 245 -13.24 -3.79 -23.64
N ASP A 246 -12.66 -4.46 -22.66
CA ASP A 246 -13.31 -4.81 -21.40
C ASP A 246 -12.31 -4.74 -20.26
N ASN A 247 -12.49 -3.74 -19.39
CA ASN A 247 -11.60 -3.48 -18.27
C ASN A 247 -11.43 -4.71 -17.36
N HIS A 248 -12.47 -5.54 -17.22
CA HIS A 248 -12.44 -6.77 -16.44
C HIS A 248 -12.42 -7.95 -17.41
N TYR A 249 -11.31 -8.67 -17.54
CA TYR A 249 -11.29 -9.85 -18.40
C TYR A 249 -10.84 -11.10 -17.65
N PHE A 250 -11.49 -12.22 -17.94
CA PHE A 250 -11.13 -13.51 -17.38
C PHE A 250 -9.85 -14.04 -18.01
N VAL A 251 -8.94 -14.52 -17.17
CA VAL A 251 -7.65 -15.06 -17.56
C VAL A 251 -7.79 -16.57 -17.70
N SER A 252 -7.61 -17.07 -18.93
CA SER A 252 -7.66 -18.51 -19.19
C SER A 252 -6.51 -19.24 -18.51
N GLU A 253 -6.67 -20.54 -18.24
CA GLU A 253 -5.60 -21.41 -17.68
C GLU A 253 -4.30 -21.30 -18.47
N LYS A 254 -4.36 -21.37 -19.80
CA LYS A 254 -3.19 -21.17 -20.66
C LYS A 254 -2.45 -19.85 -20.42
N GLU A 255 -3.16 -18.79 -20.06
CA GLU A 255 -2.58 -17.46 -19.83
C GLU A 255 -1.96 -17.37 -18.43
N TYR A 256 -2.64 -17.83 -17.38
CA TYR A 256 -2.08 -17.79 -16.01
C TYR A 256 -1.00 -18.84 -15.75
N LEU A 257 -0.90 -19.89 -16.56
CA LEU A 257 0.24 -20.83 -16.54
C LEU A 257 1.52 -20.21 -17.14
N GLY A 258 1.41 -19.01 -17.73
CA GLY A 258 2.56 -18.25 -18.19
C GLY A 258 3.53 -17.92 -17.05
N LYS A 259 4.81 -17.76 -17.40
CA LYS A 259 5.92 -17.57 -16.44
C LYS A 259 5.74 -16.39 -15.47
N ALA A 260 4.96 -15.39 -15.86
CA ALA A 260 4.71 -14.19 -15.07
C ALA A 260 3.75 -14.42 -13.90
N VAL A 261 2.83 -15.39 -14.02
CA VAL A 261 1.77 -15.62 -13.03
C VAL A 261 1.94 -16.98 -12.35
N ALA A 262 2.10 -18.06 -13.14
CA ALA A 262 2.40 -19.42 -12.68
C ALA A 262 1.47 -19.96 -11.57
N LEU A 263 0.16 -19.80 -11.74
CA LEU A 263 -0.83 -20.46 -10.85
C LEU A 263 -0.86 -21.98 -11.09
N PRO A 264 -1.35 -22.77 -10.11
CA PRO A 264 -1.54 -24.21 -10.29
C PRO A 264 -2.48 -24.55 -11.44
N THR A 265 -2.22 -25.67 -12.11
CA THR A 265 -3.14 -26.26 -13.09
C THR A 265 -4.39 -26.80 -12.41
N THR A 266 -5.49 -26.92 -13.16
CA THR A 266 -6.73 -27.56 -12.70
C THR A 266 -6.52 -28.99 -12.16
N ALA A 267 -5.52 -29.72 -12.67
CA ALA A 267 -5.18 -31.05 -12.20
C ALA A 267 -4.45 -31.07 -10.85
N GLU A 268 -3.69 -30.01 -10.51
CA GLU A 268 -3.02 -29.86 -9.22
C GLU A 268 -3.96 -29.40 -8.09
N ILE A 269 -5.10 -28.79 -8.46
CA ILE A 269 -6.11 -28.29 -7.53
C ILE A 269 -7.53 -28.78 -7.91
N PRO A 270 -7.77 -30.10 -8.00
CA PRO A 270 -9.01 -30.66 -8.58
C PRO A 270 -10.29 -30.31 -7.79
N ASN A 271 -10.16 -29.94 -6.52
CA ASN A 271 -11.26 -29.57 -5.63
C ASN A 271 -11.42 -28.05 -5.46
N LEU A 272 -10.75 -27.23 -6.28
CA LEU A 272 -10.96 -25.79 -6.33
C LEU A 272 -11.66 -25.36 -7.63
N ASP A 273 -12.70 -24.55 -7.49
CA ASP A 273 -13.33 -23.84 -8.60
C ASP A 273 -12.65 -22.48 -8.79
N LEU A 274 -11.49 -22.48 -9.46
CA LEU A 274 -10.67 -21.29 -9.68
C LEU A 274 -11.17 -20.43 -10.85
N GLN A 275 -11.50 -19.17 -10.59
CA GLN A 275 -11.57 -18.12 -11.62
C GLN A 275 -10.54 -17.03 -11.37
N VAL A 276 -9.90 -16.58 -12.44
CA VAL A 276 -8.87 -15.54 -12.40
C VAL A 276 -9.32 -14.36 -13.26
N MET A 277 -9.30 -13.16 -12.69
CA MET A 277 -9.67 -11.92 -13.36
C MET A 277 -8.50 -10.95 -13.38
N ASN A 278 -8.27 -10.36 -14.55
CA ASN A 278 -7.37 -9.24 -14.70
C ASN A 278 -8.17 -7.95 -14.92
N TYR A 279 -8.02 -7.00 -14.00
CA TYR A 279 -8.75 -5.75 -13.98
C TYR A 279 -7.81 -4.54 -14.02
N HIS A 280 -8.03 -3.66 -15.00
CA HIS A 280 -7.37 -2.36 -15.10
C HIS A 280 -8.34 -1.33 -15.71
N ARG A 281 -8.23 -0.05 -15.35
CA ARG A 281 -9.03 1.06 -15.93
C ARG A 281 -8.12 2.04 -16.68
N PRO A 282 -7.84 1.82 -17.98
CA PRO A 282 -7.03 2.74 -18.78
C PRO A 282 -7.52 4.20 -18.70
N MET A 283 -6.65 5.21 -18.76
CA MET A 283 -5.20 5.15 -18.99
C MET A 283 -4.35 5.17 -17.71
N LEU A 284 -4.82 5.82 -16.65
CA LEU A 284 -4.11 5.95 -15.37
C LEU A 284 -4.78 5.20 -14.22
N GLY A 285 -5.96 4.64 -14.43
CA GLY A 285 -6.79 4.07 -13.37
C GLY A 285 -6.36 2.65 -13.06
N THR A 286 -5.70 2.49 -11.92
CA THR A 286 -5.17 1.21 -11.47
C THR A 286 -6.14 0.53 -10.50
N PHE A 287 -6.28 -0.78 -10.55
CA PHE A 287 -6.87 -1.57 -9.47
C PHE A 287 -5.83 -1.75 -8.36
N HIS A 288 -5.71 -0.79 -7.46
CA HIS A 288 -4.65 -0.77 -6.45
C HIS A 288 -5.06 -1.48 -5.13
N CYS A 289 -5.85 -2.54 -5.23
CA CYS A 289 -6.45 -3.20 -4.07
C CYS A 289 -5.71 -4.48 -3.70
N LYS A 290 -5.44 -4.69 -2.41
CA LYS A 290 -4.92 -5.95 -1.88
C LYS A 290 -5.71 -6.38 -0.64
N TYR A 291 -6.40 -7.50 -0.75
CA TYR A 291 -7.23 -8.05 0.33
C TYR A 291 -7.50 -9.53 0.10
N ILE A 292 -7.92 -10.23 1.14
CA ILE A 292 -8.53 -11.56 1.02
C ILE A 292 -9.79 -11.61 1.88
N VAL A 293 -10.86 -12.21 1.35
CA VAL A 293 -12.08 -12.55 2.10
C VAL A 293 -12.22 -14.07 2.05
N VAL A 294 -12.34 -14.70 3.22
CA VAL A 294 -12.46 -16.17 3.36
C VAL A 294 -13.78 -16.51 4.02
N ASP A 295 -14.58 -17.35 3.35
CA ASP A 295 -15.88 -17.87 3.81
C ASP A 295 -16.91 -16.81 4.23
N ARG A 296 -16.72 -15.54 3.81
CA ARG A 296 -17.43 -14.36 4.32
C ARG A 296 -17.40 -14.27 5.86
N LYS A 297 -16.29 -14.72 6.44
CA LYS A 297 -16.06 -14.83 7.88
C LYS A 297 -14.85 -14.04 8.34
N PHE A 298 -13.78 -14.10 7.55
CA PHE A 298 -12.54 -13.38 7.78
C PHE A 298 -12.29 -12.45 6.61
N ALA A 299 -11.79 -11.25 6.90
CA ALA A 299 -11.22 -10.38 5.89
C ALA A 299 -9.83 -9.94 6.31
N VAL A 300 -8.93 -9.80 5.34
CA VAL A 300 -7.59 -9.26 5.56
C VAL A 300 -7.35 -8.14 4.58
N LEU A 301 -6.84 -7.01 5.08
CA LEU A 301 -6.47 -5.83 4.29
C LEU A 301 -4.97 -5.55 4.47
N GLN A 302 -4.23 -5.39 3.39
CA GLN A 302 -2.76 -5.43 3.44
C GLN A 302 -2.10 -4.42 2.50
N SER A 303 -0.99 -3.82 2.90
CA SER A 303 -0.31 -2.81 2.09
C SER A 303 0.49 -3.37 0.91
N ASN A 304 0.86 -4.66 0.97
CA ASN A 304 1.79 -5.31 0.04
C ASN A 304 1.10 -5.93 -1.17
N ASN A 305 1.86 -6.06 -2.25
CA ASN A 305 1.53 -6.92 -3.39
C ASN A 305 1.97 -8.36 -3.14
N ILE A 306 1.57 -9.28 -4.02
CA ILE A 306 2.05 -10.67 -4.02
C ILE A 306 3.24 -10.76 -4.99
N GLN A 307 4.41 -10.44 -4.48
CA GLN A 307 5.67 -10.36 -5.23
C GLN A 307 6.89 -10.47 -4.31
N ASP A 308 8.08 -10.61 -4.89
CA ASP A 308 9.33 -10.54 -4.13
C ASP A 308 9.83 -9.09 -4.01
N ASN A 309 9.61 -8.49 -2.85
CA ASN A 309 10.27 -7.28 -2.37
C ASN A 309 10.64 -7.44 -0.89
N ASP A 310 11.77 -6.84 -0.47
CA ASP A 310 12.26 -6.94 0.92
C ASP A 310 11.77 -5.73 1.74
N ASN A 311 10.49 -5.38 1.55
CA ASN A 311 9.87 -4.20 2.14
C ASN A 311 9.27 -4.56 3.52
N MET A 312 9.26 -3.57 4.42
CA MET A 312 8.43 -3.59 5.61
C MET A 312 7.00 -3.21 5.24
N GLU A 313 6.04 -4.03 5.62
CA GLU A 313 4.65 -3.99 5.19
C GLU A 313 3.71 -4.08 6.39
N MET A 314 2.43 -3.77 6.18
CA MET A 314 1.40 -3.85 7.21
C MET A 314 0.15 -4.58 6.71
N MET A 315 -0.43 -5.40 7.57
CA MET A 315 -1.68 -6.11 7.33
C MET A 315 -2.56 -6.11 8.57
N THR A 316 -3.88 -6.08 8.38
CA THR A 316 -4.88 -6.24 9.44
C THR A 316 -5.83 -7.39 9.13
N HIS A 317 -6.13 -8.20 10.15
CA HIS A 317 -7.16 -9.23 10.13
C HIS A 317 -8.44 -8.68 10.78
N LEU A 318 -9.57 -8.77 10.08
CA LEU A 318 -10.87 -8.26 10.48
C LEU A 318 -11.92 -9.38 10.57
N GLU A 319 -12.75 -9.31 11.61
CA GLU A 319 -13.90 -10.20 11.83
C GLU A 319 -15.15 -9.43 12.25
N GLY A 320 -16.31 -10.07 12.10
CA GLY A 320 -17.61 -9.51 12.45
C GLY A 320 -18.30 -8.77 11.29
N PRO A 321 -19.30 -7.93 11.57
CA PRO A 321 -20.13 -7.29 10.54
C PRO A 321 -19.36 -6.50 9.48
N ILE A 322 -18.17 -5.98 9.78
CA ILE A 322 -17.29 -5.30 8.82
C ILE A 322 -16.91 -6.19 7.62
N VAL A 323 -16.88 -7.52 7.79
CA VAL A 323 -16.59 -8.46 6.71
C VAL A 323 -17.67 -8.42 5.63
N ASP A 324 -18.92 -8.09 5.95
CA ASP A 324 -19.97 -7.86 4.96
C ASP A 324 -19.65 -6.66 4.07
N SER A 325 -19.05 -5.60 4.63
CA SER A 325 -18.63 -4.43 3.87
C SER A 325 -17.48 -4.73 2.91
N LEU A 326 -16.48 -5.50 3.35
CA LEU A 326 -15.39 -5.95 2.46
C LEU A 326 -15.88 -6.95 1.41
N TYR A 327 -16.80 -7.85 1.77
CA TYR A 327 -17.42 -8.77 0.83
C TYR A 327 -18.18 -8.01 -0.26
N ASP A 328 -19.03 -7.05 0.11
CA ASP A 328 -19.78 -6.20 -0.83
C ASP A 328 -18.85 -5.40 -1.76
N MET A 329 -17.79 -4.80 -1.21
CA MET A 329 -16.73 -4.14 -1.98
C MET A 329 -16.03 -5.09 -2.95
N ALA A 330 -15.77 -6.34 -2.54
CA ALA A 330 -15.14 -7.34 -3.39
C ALA A 330 -16.05 -7.74 -4.57
N LEU A 331 -17.37 -7.89 -4.33
CA LEU A 331 -18.36 -8.10 -5.38
C LEU A 331 -18.35 -6.94 -6.38
N ILE A 332 -18.38 -5.69 -5.88
CA ILE A 332 -18.37 -4.48 -6.71
C ILE A 332 -17.09 -4.41 -7.57
N SER A 333 -15.93 -4.73 -6.98
CA SER A 333 -14.64 -4.75 -7.66
C SER A 333 -14.53 -5.86 -8.72
N TRP A 334 -15.18 -7.00 -8.50
CA TRP A 334 -15.20 -8.11 -9.46
C TRP A 334 -16.12 -7.82 -10.64
N HIS A 335 -17.23 -7.11 -10.41
CA HIS A 335 -18.17 -6.57 -11.40
C HIS A 335 -18.99 -7.61 -12.22
N LYS A 336 -18.39 -8.71 -12.66
CA LYS A 336 -19.01 -9.76 -13.51
C LYS A 336 -19.70 -10.86 -12.69
N ASN A 337 -20.51 -11.68 -13.35
CA ASN A 337 -21.10 -12.87 -12.74
C ASN A 337 -20.02 -13.78 -12.14
N TYR A 338 -20.35 -14.41 -11.00
CA TYR A 338 -19.52 -15.45 -10.40
C TYR A 338 -19.94 -16.81 -10.94
N GLU A 339 -19.00 -17.55 -11.52
CA GLU A 339 -19.25 -18.91 -12.05
C GLU A 339 -18.24 -19.92 -11.45
N PRO A 340 -18.66 -20.86 -10.58
CA PRO A 340 -19.98 -20.91 -9.93
C PRO A 340 -20.19 -19.69 -9.01
N PRO A 341 -21.45 -19.43 -8.60
CA PRO A 341 -21.74 -18.44 -7.57
C PRO A 341 -21.00 -18.70 -6.26
N LEU A 342 -20.78 -17.64 -5.48
CA LEU A 342 -20.13 -17.71 -4.18
C LEU A 342 -21.03 -18.45 -3.17
N PRO A 343 -20.61 -19.59 -2.59
CA PRO A 343 -21.43 -20.38 -1.67
C PRO A 343 -21.92 -19.62 -0.43
N SER A 344 -21.22 -18.56 -0.01
CA SER A 344 -21.56 -17.77 1.18
C SER A 344 -22.41 -16.53 0.86
N HIS A 345 -22.96 -16.43 -0.36
CA HIS A 345 -23.78 -15.29 -0.79
C HIS A 345 -24.96 -14.98 0.16
N ASN A 346 -25.54 -15.99 0.81
CA ASN A 346 -26.68 -15.88 1.74
C ASN A 346 -26.29 -16.10 3.23
N SER A 347 -25.00 -16.11 3.56
CA SER A 347 -24.48 -16.30 4.92
C SER A 347 -23.73 -15.05 5.39
N PRO A 348 -24.43 -13.94 5.70
CA PRO A 348 -23.77 -12.68 6.04
C PRO A 348 -22.97 -12.77 7.35
N ALA A 349 -21.85 -12.07 7.39
CA ALA A 349 -20.87 -12.10 8.47
C ALA A 349 -21.45 -11.63 9.81
N VAL A 350 -22.42 -10.71 9.80
CA VAL A 350 -23.17 -10.28 10.99
C VAL A 350 -23.82 -11.45 11.77
N HIS A 351 -24.06 -12.60 11.13
CA HIS A 351 -24.57 -13.83 11.77
C HIS A 351 -23.48 -14.88 12.07
N GLY A 352 -22.22 -14.63 11.66
CA GLY A 352 -21.12 -15.60 11.72
C GLY A 352 -20.33 -15.65 13.04
N GLY A 353 -20.56 -14.70 13.95
CA GLY A 353 -19.85 -14.59 15.22
C GLY A 353 -18.40 -14.12 15.11
N LEU A 354 -17.64 -14.21 16.21
CA LEU A 354 -16.23 -13.82 16.30
C LEU A 354 -15.39 -15.07 16.58
N SER A 355 -14.74 -15.61 15.55
CA SER A 355 -14.11 -16.92 15.61
C SER A 355 -12.77 -16.93 16.31
N SER A 356 -11.90 -15.94 16.06
CA SER A 356 -10.61 -15.88 16.76
C SER A 356 -10.81 -15.66 18.25
N PHE A 357 -11.67 -14.71 18.65
CA PHE A 357 -11.96 -14.43 20.07
C PHE A 357 -12.82 -15.49 20.76
N GLY A 358 -13.51 -16.35 20.00
CA GLY A 358 -14.18 -17.54 20.54
C GLY A 358 -13.21 -18.68 20.90
N ASN A 359 -11.98 -18.64 20.39
CA ASN A 359 -10.96 -19.64 20.68
C ASN A 359 -10.22 -19.29 21.99
N LYS A 360 -10.20 -20.25 22.93
CA LYS A 360 -9.54 -20.08 24.23
C LYS A 360 -8.04 -19.80 24.09
N SER A 361 -7.40 -20.28 23.03
CA SER A 361 -5.96 -20.10 22.80
C SER A 361 -5.56 -18.65 22.48
N HIS A 362 -6.52 -17.79 22.07
CA HIS A 362 -6.20 -16.42 21.63
C HIS A 362 -5.65 -15.56 22.77
N ASP A 363 -6.31 -15.55 23.93
CA ASP A 363 -5.77 -14.84 25.10
C ASP A 363 -4.57 -15.56 25.71
N ASP A 364 -4.42 -16.87 25.46
CA ASP A 364 -3.23 -17.63 25.86
C ASP A 364 -1.97 -17.24 25.07
N ILE A 365 -2.05 -16.40 24.04
CA ILE A 365 -0.87 -15.80 23.40
C ILE A 365 -0.03 -15.03 24.43
N PHE A 366 -0.69 -14.36 25.36
CA PHE A 366 -0.04 -13.50 26.35
C PHE A 366 0.26 -14.27 27.65
N ASP A 367 1.37 -13.90 28.29
CA ASP A 367 1.67 -14.29 29.66
C ASP A 367 0.98 -13.36 30.69
N GLN A 368 1.20 -13.64 31.97
CA GLN A 368 0.67 -12.83 33.06
C GLN A 368 1.13 -11.35 33.01
N ASN A 369 2.30 -11.07 32.46
CA ASN A 369 2.87 -9.73 32.32
C ASN A 369 2.39 -9.00 31.05
N GLY A 370 1.77 -9.72 30.10
CA GLY A 370 1.34 -9.17 28.82
C GLY A 370 2.37 -9.31 27.70
N SER A 371 3.43 -10.09 27.92
CA SER A 371 4.37 -10.45 26.86
C SER A 371 3.83 -11.63 26.07
N ILE A 372 4.26 -11.80 24.82
CA ILE A 372 4.07 -13.09 24.12
C ILE A 372 4.74 -14.17 24.98
N ARG A 373 4.08 -15.31 25.22
CA ARG A 373 4.65 -16.37 26.07
C ARG A 373 6.03 -16.76 25.58
N GLY A 374 6.98 -16.87 26.51
CA GLY A 374 8.39 -17.18 26.18
C GLY A 374 9.24 -15.99 25.75
N HIS A 375 8.66 -14.80 25.63
CA HIS A 375 9.30 -13.59 25.12
C HIS A 375 9.28 -12.43 26.13
N SER A 376 10.08 -11.40 25.88
CA SER A 376 10.38 -10.34 26.85
C SER A 376 9.60 -9.04 26.58
N ALA A 377 9.27 -8.74 25.33
CA ALA A 377 8.48 -7.54 25.01
C ALA A 377 7.04 -7.67 25.51
N VAL A 378 6.61 -6.70 26.33
CA VAL A 378 5.20 -6.58 26.77
C VAL A 378 4.40 -5.94 25.65
N VAL A 379 3.55 -6.72 24.99
CA VAL A 379 2.80 -6.30 23.80
C VAL A 379 1.29 -6.20 24.02
N HIS A 380 0.80 -6.56 25.20
CA HIS A 380 -0.60 -6.36 25.57
C HIS A 380 -0.85 -4.86 25.87
N PRO A 381 -1.70 -4.15 25.10
CA PRO A 381 -1.85 -2.69 25.20
C PRO A 381 -2.17 -2.16 26.60
N GLU A 382 -2.93 -2.90 27.40
CA GLU A 382 -3.27 -2.48 28.77
C GLU A 382 -2.16 -2.72 29.81
N LYS A 383 -1.18 -3.59 29.50
CA LYS A 383 -0.08 -3.95 30.41
C LYS A 383 1.25 -3.28 30.03
N MET A 384 1.33 -2.72 28.82
CA MET A 384 2.46 -1.89 28.40
C MET A 384 2.70 -0.76 29.40
N GLN A 385 3.97 -0.48 29.69
CA GLN A 385 4.33 0.70 30.48
C GLN A 385 3.80 1.96 29.80
N ALA A 386 3.37 2.93 30.61
CA ALA A 386 2.93 4.22 30.08
C ALA A 386 4.14 4.92 29.44
N GLN A 387 4.16 4.95 28.11
CA GLN A 387 5.09 5.70 27.30
C GLN A 387 4.31 6.75 26.52
N GLN A 388 4.87 7.95 26.39
CA GLN A 388 4.29 8.97 25.52
C GLN A 388 4.34 8.44 24.07
N ALA A 389 3.19 8.44 23.39
CA ALA A 389 3.13 7.98 22.00
C ALA A 389 4.10 8.77 21.13
N TYR A 390 4.79 8.06 20.24
CA TYR A 390 5.79 8.62 19.33
C TYR A 390 6.96 9.34 20.02
N SER A 391 7.17 9.15 21.32
CA SER A 391 8.30 9.73 22.03
C SER A 391 9.62 9.30 21.36
N TYR A 392 10.49 10.25 21.11
CA TYR A 392 11.83 10.01 20.61
C TYR A 392 12.77 11.05 21.21
N GLU A 393 14.05 10.71 21.28
CA GLU A 393 15.09 11.66 21.64
C GLU A 393 15.61 12.32 20.36
N PRO A 394 15.39 13.63 20.15
CA PRO A 394 15.87 14.29 18.94
C PRO A 394 17.39 14.21 18.84
N ARG A 395 17.89 13.95 17.64
CA ARG A 395 19.35 13.92 17.42
C ARG A 395 19.91 15.33 17.55
N ALA A 396 21.02 15.49 18.27
CA ALA A 396 21.66 16.79 18.43
C ALA A 396 22.02 17.44 17.08
N SER A 397 22.45 16.62 16.11
CA SER A 397 22.74 17.00 14.72
C SER A 397 21.56 17.63 13.97
N ASN A 398 20.33 17.34 14.39
CA ASN A 398 19.11 17.80 13.72
C ASN A 398 18.51 19.06 14.36
N GLN A 399 19.07 19.50 15.50
CA GLN A 399 18.59 20.68 16.21
C GLN A 399 19.04 21.98 15.53
N PRO A 400 18.19 23.02 15.51
CA PRO A 400 18.58 24.32 14.97
C PRO A 400 19.85 24.88 15.64
N GLY A 401 20.85 25.25 14.84
CA GLY A 401 22.09 25.86 15.33
C GLY A 401 23.18 24.89 15.80
N PHE A 402 23.00 23.57 15.62
CA PHE A 402 24.08 22.61 15.84
C PHE A 402 25.22 22.84 14.83
N VAL A 403 26.45 22.97 15.34
CA VAL A 403 27.65 23.12 14.50
C VAL A 403 28.33 21.77 14.42
N HIS A 404 28.36 21.16 13.24
CA HIS A 404 29.03 19.88 13.06
C HIS A 404 30.55 20.05 13.22
N PRO A 405 31.19 19.27 14.10
CA PRO A 405 32.60 19.46 14.46
C PRO A 405 33.59 19.27 13.30
N ASN A 406 33.16 18.70 12.16
CA ASN A 406 34.02 18.42 11.00
C ASN A 406 33.65 19.17 9.70
N LEU A 407 32.70 20.12 9.73
CA LEU A 407 32.47 21.05 8.61
C LEU A 407 33.50 22.20 8.64
N THR A 408 34.79 21.88 8.70
CA THR A 408 35.86 22.85 8.45
C THR A 408 36.12 22.95 6.95
N GLU A 409 35.72 24.09 6.40
CA GLU A 409 36.18 24.74 5.16
C GLU A 409 36.92 23.88 4.13
N ASN A 410 36.22 23.55 3.04
CA ASN A 410 36.78 23.66 1.71
C ASN A 410 35.72 24.20 0.75
N GLY A 411 35.69 25.53 0.60
CA GLY A 411 35.28 26.18 -0.66
C GLY A 411 33.86 26.75 -0.77
N ASP A 412 33.68 27.92 -0.16
CA ASP A 412 32.86 29.06 -0.62
C ASP A 412 31.32 28.90 -0.73
N SER A 413 30.63 29.35 0.31
CA SER A 413 29.18 29.62 0.30
C SER A 413 28.90 31.06 0.72
N THR A 414 28.90 31.99 -0.23
CA THR A 414 28.19 33.26 -0.08
C THR A 414 26.80 33.16 -0.71
N THR A 415 25.82 33.16 0.19
CA THR A 415 24.38 33.42 0.10
C THR A 415 23.84 34.19 -1.13
N GLY A 416 22.88 33.54 -1.82
CA GLY A 416 21.61 34.13 -2.26
C GLY A 416 21.51 34.68 -3.70
N PRO A 417 20.35 34.51 -4.38
CA PRO A 417 19.97 35.40 -5.46
C PRO A 417 18.83 36.33 -5.02
N SER A 418 19.14 37.61 -4.83
CA SER A 418 18.13 38.67 -4.93
C SER A 418 17.91 39.06 -6.39
N THR A 419 16.73 39.59 -6.64
CA THR A 419 16.11 39.92 -7.92
C THR A 419 16.80 40.98 -8.79
N THR A 420 16.56 40.85 -10.11
CA THR A 420 16.46 41.87 -11.19
C THR A 420 17.67 42.69 -11.65
N GLU A 421 17.84 42.64 -12.97
CA GLU A 421 18.41 43.64 -13.91
C GLU A 421 19.82 44.19 -13.67
N SER A 422 20.76 43.83 -14.55
CA SER A 422 21.35 44.80 -15.50
C SER A 422 22.24 44.12 -16.53
N VAL A 423 21.88 44.38 -17.79
CA VAL A 423 22.64 44.17 -19.02
C VAL A 423 23.91 45.03 -18.99
N THR A 424 25.06 44.51 -19.43
CA THR A 424 25.88 45.08 -20.55
C THR A 424 27.28 44.46 -20.67
N ASN A 425 27.57 44.06 -21.92
CA ASN A 425 28.85 43.93 -22.64
C ASN A 425 29.77 42.72 -22.35
N LEU A 426 29.85 41.71 -23.23
CA LEU A 426 30.49 41.58 -24.58
C LEU A 426 32.02 41.45 -24.56
N VAL A 427 32.54 40.29 -25.01
CA VAL A 427 33.33 40.02 -26.24
C VAL A 427 33.67 38.51 -26.20
N GLY A 428 33.56 37.67 -27.24
CA GLY A 428 33.42 37.94 -28.66
C GLY A 428 32.85 36.75 -29.45
N SER A 429 32.38 37.12 -30.63
CA SER A 429 31.67 36.33 -31.64
C SER A 429 32.63 35.58 -32.53
N THR A 430 32.26 34.35 -32.90
CA THR A 430 32.28 33.92 -34.30
C THR A 430 31.14 32.93 -34.55
N ASN A 431 30.23 33.35 -35.42
CA ASN A 431 29.18 32.54 -36.02
C ASN A 431 29.76 31.44 -36.92
N ASN A 432 29.11 30.28 -36.97
CA ASN A 432 28.50 29.77 -38.20
C ASN A 432 27.58 28.60 -37.88
N ALA A 433 26.32 28.75 -38.31
CA ALA A 433 25.34 27.70 -38.39
C ALA A 433 25.60 26.95 -39.70
N ASP A 434 25.97 25.67 -39.59
CA ASP A 434 25.85 24.61 -40.59
C ASP A 434 26.63 23.40 -40.05
N ASP A 435 25.98 22.57 -39.22
CA ASP A 435 26.37 21.16 -39.00
C ASP A 435 25.32 20.45 -38.12
N ILE A 436 24.11 20.34 -38.67
CA ILE A 436 23.15 19.30 -38.31
C ILE A 436 22.80 18.61 -39.62
N ASN A 437 23.68 17.72 -40.08
CA ASN A 437 23.37 16.58 -40.94
C ASN A 437 24.67 15.85 -41.28
N ASN A 438 24.75 14.59 -40.83
CA ASN A 438 25.52 13.46 -41.38
C ASN A 438 26.40 12.76 -40.34
N GLY A 439 25.98 11.56 -39.97
CA GLY A 439 26.73 10.64 -39.12
C GLY A 439 26.06 9.28 -38.95
N VAL A 440 25.24 8.87 -39.92
CA VAL A 440 24.88 7.47 -40.14
C VAL A 440 25.70 7.05 -41.35
N GLU A 441 26.82 6.35 -41.14
CA GLU A 441 27.35 5.30 -42.02
C GLU A 441 28.74 4.84 -41.57
N GLN A 442 28.97 3.52 -41.74
CA GLN A 442 30.23 2.77 -41.65
C GLN A 442 30.69 2.29 -40.26
N ILE A 443 30.24 1.09 -39.89
CA ILE A 443 31.18 0.02 -39.53
C ILE A 443 30.82 -1.23 -40.35
N GLN A 444 31.79 -1.66 -41.15
CA GLN A 444 31.74 -2.66 -42.21
C GLN A 444 31.65 -4.10 -41.69
N LEU A 445 30.80 -4.88 -42.35
CA LEU A 445 30.83 -6.35 -42.41
C LEU A 445 32.04 -6.82 -43.22
N ASN A 446 32.77 -7.81 -42.72
CA ASN A 446 33.56 -8.73 -43.53
C ASN A 446 33.43 -10.13 -42.94
N GLY A 447 32.89 -11.06 -43.74
CA GLY A 447 32.84 -12.49 -43.43
C GLY A 447 33.32 -13.31 -44.63
N THR A 448 33.93 -14.46 -44.35
CA THR A 448 33.96 -15.67 -45.20
C THR A 448 34.50 -16.86 -44.37
N PRO A 449 34.24 -18.13 -44.74
CA PRO A 449 33.48 -19.04 -43.89
C PRO A 449 34.22 -20.36 -43.54
N SER A 450 33.82 -21.01 -42.44
CA SER A 450 34.03 -22.46 -42.28
C SER A 450 32.94 -23.10 -41.40
N THR A 451 32.62 -24.33 -41.76
CA THR A 451 31.46 -25.15 -41.39
C THR A 451 31.78 -26.13 -40.26
N HIS A 452 30.90 -26.29 -39.25
CA HIS A 452 30.18 -27.53 -38.87
C HIS A 452 29.66 -27.55 -37.41
N HIS A 453 28.37 -27.88 -37.30
CA HIS A 453 27.58 -28.58 -36.26
C HIS A 453 27.75 -28.29 -34.74
N GLY A 454 26.62 -27.89 -34.14
CA GLY A 454 26.30 -28.06 -32.71
C GLY A 454 25.17 -27.12 -32.30
N PHE A 455 24.04 -27.64 -31.78
CA PHE A 455 22.83 -26.87 -31.44
C PHE A 455 23.10 -25.76 -30.41
N GLU A 456 22.77 -24.50 -30.75
CA GLU A 456 22.71 -23.37 -29.82
C GLU A 456 21.31 -22.78 -29.75
N ALA A 457 20.88 -22.52 -28.50
CA ALA A 457 19.65 -21.84 -28.13
C ALA A 457 19.57 -20.45 -28.77
N LYS A 458 18.43 -20.13 -29.41
CA LYS A 458 18.17 -18.78 -29.89
C LYS A 458 17.32 -17.99 -28.90
N ASP A 459 18.00 -16.96 -28.43
CA ASP A 459 17.53 -15.80 -27.71
C ASP A 459 16.37 -15.10 -28.41
N LEU A 460 15.22 -15.07 -27.73
CA LEU A 460 14.04 -14.27 -28.03
C LEU A 460 13.46 -13.90 -26.66
N LYS A 461 14.12 -12.98 -25.93
CA LYS A 461 13.68 -12.60 -24.57
C LYS A 461 13.67 -11.09 -24.32
N THR A 462 14.58 -10.30 -24.90
CA THR A 462 14.69 -8.87 -24.55
C THR A 462 13.47 -8.04 -24.93
N ARG A 463 12.90 -8.23 -26.13
CA ARG A 463 11.75 -7.42 -26.61
C ARG A 463 10.44 -7.73 -25.88
N GLU A 464 10.23 -8.98 -25.49
CA GLU A 464 9.03 -9.41 -24.75
C GLU A 464 9.10 -8.93 -23.29
N ILE A 465 10.28 -9.02 -22.66
CA ILE A 465 10.54 -8.45 -21.32
C ILE A 465 10.37 -6.93 -21.33
N MET A 466 10.85 -6.22 -22.37
CA MET A 466 10.65 -4.77 -22.50
C MET A 466 9.17 -4.39 -22.69
N ALA A 467 8.41 -5.14 -23.49
CA ALA A 467 6.98 -4.92 -23.65
C ALA A 467 6.21 -5.19 -22.35
N GLU A 468 6.65 -6.18 -21.57
CA GLU A 468 6.08 -6.53 -20.27
C GLU A 468 6.40 -5.47 -19.21
N ASN A 469 7.65 -5.04 -19.10
CA ASN A 469 8.08 -3.99 -18.17
C ASN A 469 7.37 -2.66 -18.45
N ALA A 470 7.18 -2.29 -19.73
CA ALA A 470 6.40 -1.11 -20.11
C ALA A 470 4.91 -1.21 -19.73
N ARG A 471 4.32 -2.42 -19.73
CA ARG A 471 2.91 -2.67 -19.39
C ARG A 471 2.67 -2.64 -17.89
N VAL A 472 3.53 -3.28 -17.10
CA VAL A 472 3.44 -3.27 -15.63
C VAL A 472 3.56 -1.85 -15.10
N LEU A 473 4.36 -1.02 -15.76
CA LEU A 473 4.55 0.39 -15.42
C LEU A 473 3.34 1.28 -15.61
N ALA A 474 2.70 1.14 -16.77
CA ALA A 474 1.52 1.90 -17.12
C ALA A 474 0.35 1.57 -16.20
N THR A 475 0.43 0.46 -15.46
CA THR A 475 -0.69 -0.08 -14.70
C THR A 475 -0.53 -0.07 -13.21
N THR A 476 0.69 -0.04 -12.66
CA THR A 476 0.89 -0.04 -11.21
C THR A 476 1.29 1.33 -10.65
N GLY A 477 1.83 2.25 -11.47
CA GLY A 477 2.39 3.52 -10.99
C GLY A 477 3.71 3.35 -10.21
N ASP A 478 3.95 2.17 -9.66
CA ASP A 478 5.15 1.73 -8.95
C ASP A 478 6.20 1.16 -9.94
N ALA A 479 7.47 1.44 -9.69
CA ALA A 479 8.59 1.12 -10.56
C ALA A 479 9.38 -0.12 -10.11
N GLU A 480 9.08 -0.68 -8.92
CA GLU A 480 9.78 -1.84 -8.35
C GLU A 480 9.63 -3.13 -9.18
N HIS A 481 8.66 -3.19 -10.10
CA HIS A 481 8.12 -4.40 -10.73
C HIS A 481 8.82 -4.88 -12.02
N ILE A 482 10.06 -4.47 -12.27
CA ILE A 482 10.78 -4.76 -13.51
C ILE A 482 11.55 -6.10 -13.39
N VAL A 483 11.35 -7.02 -14.34
CA VAL A 483 12.12 -8.26 -14.44
C VAL A 483 13.49 -7.98 -15.10
N HIS A 484 14.58 -8.32 -14.41
CA HIS A 484 15.97 -8.11 -14.85
C HIS A 484 16.57 -9.39 -15.46
N THR A 485 17.41 -9.24 -16.49
CA THR A 485 18.29 -10.31 -16.99
C THR A 485 19.54 -10.37 -16.11
N LYS A 486 19.78 -11.48 -15.39
CA LYS A 486 21.10 -11.73 -14.78
C LYS A 486 22.09 -12.13 -15.87
N ASP A 487 23.16 -11.35 -16.04
CA ASP A 487 24.36 -11.79 -16.76
C ASP A 487 25.17 -12.75 -15.88
N GLY A 488 25.78 -13.74 -16.52
CA GLY A 488 26.13 -15.04 -15.95
C GLY A 488 27.16 -15.07 -14.82
N GLU A 489 26.91 -15.98 -13.87
CA GLU A 489 27.90 -16.44 -12.90
C GLU A 489 28.81 -17.50 -13.55
N LYS A 490 30.11 -17.42 -13.26
CA LYS A 490 31.15 -18.34 -13.74
C LYS A 490 31.01 -19.72 -13.08
N GLU A 491 31.07 -20.75 -13.90
CA GLU A 491 31.06 -22.17 -13.50
C GLU A 491 32.26 -22.57 -12.63
N VAL A 492 32.01 -23.46 -11.67
CA VAL A 492 33.00 -24.28 -10.95
C VAL A 492 32.78 -25.74 -11.40
N PRO A 493 33.84 -26.51 -11.73
CA PRO A 493 33.70 -27.68 -12.60
C PRO A 493 33.23 -28.98 -11.92
N ASP A 494 32.49 -29.75 -12.71
CA ASP A 494 31.92 -31.10 -12.49
C ASP A 494 32.90 -32.22 -12.16
N LEU A 495 32.38 -33.31 -11.57
CA LEU A 495 32.83 -34.71 -11.73
C LEU A 495 31.74 -35.71 -11.20
N PRO A 496 31.67 -36.98 -11.69
CA PRO A 496 30.88 -37.35 -12.85
C PRO A 496 29.77 -38.41 -12.61
N GLU A 497 28.91 -38.51 -13.61
CA GLU A 497 27.78 -39.44 -13.81
C GLU A 497 28.07 -40.94 -13.62
N ARG A 498 27.02 -41.68 -13.25
CA ARG A 498 26.66 -42.97 -13.89
C ARG A 498 25.14 -43.12 -13.92
N GLY A 499 24.58 -43.18 -15.12
CA GLY A 499 23.14 -43.28 -15.36
C GLY A 499 22.58 -44.70 -15.39
N THR A 500 21.28 -44.80 -15.68
CA THR A 500 20.68 -45.81 -16.57
C THR A 500 19.22 -45.44 -16.90
N GLN A 501 18.76 -45.95 -18.04
CA GLN A 501 17.58 -45.54 -18.81
C GLN A 501 16.24 -46.09 -18.29
N ALA A 502 15.18 -45.33 -18.66
CA ALA A 502 13.84 -45.73 -19.12
C ALA A 502 12.82 -46.30 -18.10
N GLN A 503 11.67 -45.62 -17.97
CA GLN A 503 10.41 -46.04 -18.59
C GLN A 503 9.30 -44.98 -18.40
N HIS A 504 8.48 -44.82 -19.44
CA HIS A 504 7.18 -44.17 -19.35
C HIS A 504 6.25 -45.00 -18.47
N ASP A 505 5.68 -44.39 -17.44
CA ASP A 505 4.35 -44.77 -16.95
C ASP A 505 3.62 -43.57 -16.35
N VAL A 506 2.30 -43.66 -16.44
CA VAL A 506 1.29 -42.64 -16.16
C VAL A 506 0.88 -42.69 -14.68
N ASN A 507 0.60 -41.51 -14.09
CA ASN A 507 -0.06 -41.21 -12.81
C ASN A 507 0.82 -40.88 -11.59
N GLY A 508 0.67 -39.64 -11.11
CA GLY A 508 0.99 -39.20 -9.75
C GLY A 508 2.21 -38.26 -9.66
N PRO A 509 2.19 -37.26 -8.76
CA PRO A 509 3.38 -36.50 -8.42
C PRO A 509 4.46 -37.44 -7.83
N ASP A 510 5.74 -37.15 -8.09
CA ASP A 510 6.87 -37.98 -7.66
C ASP A 510 6.97 -38.12 -6.13
N MET A 511 7.83 -39.03 -5.66
CA MET A 511 7.93 -39.40 -4.24
C MET A 511 8.38 -38.22 -3.36
N GLU A 512 9.25 -37.35 -3.87
CA GLU A 512 9.65 -36.10 -3.19
C GLU A 512 8.47 -35.13 -3.09
N THR A 513 7.65 -35.06 -4.14
CA THR A 513 6.43 -34.25 -4.15
C THR A 513 5.35 -34.85 -3.23
N GLN A 514 5.24 -36.17 -3.12
CA GLN A 514 4.36 -36.84 -2.15
C GLN A 514 4.82 -36.62 -0.70
N GLU A 515 6.13 -36.63 -0.45
CA GLU A 515 6.71 -36.35 0.87
C GLU A 515 6.54 -34.86 1.24
N PHE A 516 6.72 -33.95 0.29
CA PHE A 516 6.39 -32.53 0.42
C PHE A 516 4.89 -32.29 0.69
N LEU A 517 4.00 -32.99 -0.03
CA LEU A 517 2.54 -32.90 0.14
C LEU A 517 2.04 -33.56 1.44
N SER A 518 2.80 -34.46 2.06
CA SER A 518 2.43 -35.14 3.32
C SER A 518 2.95 -34.46 4.59
N ASN A 519 3.90 -33.52 4.48
CA ASN A 519 4.40 -32.74 5.63
C ASN A 519 3.43 -31.65 6.13
N GLY A 520 2.33 -31.38 5.42
CA GLY A 520 1.34 -30.34 5.76
C GLY A 520 0.38 -30.67 6.92
N THR A 521 0.51 -31.82 7.59
CA THR A 521 -0.40 -32.27 8.67
C THR A 521 0.10 -31.98 10.10
N GLN A 522 1.18 -31.21 10.28
CA GLN A 522 1.74 -30.96 11.60
C GLN A 522 0.93 -29.92 12.39
N VAL A 523 -0.01 -30.40 13.20
CA VAL A 523 -0.60 -29.64 14.32
C VAL A 523 0.50 -29.39 15.35
N ILE A 524 0.80 -28.13 15.68
CA ILE A 524 1.64 -27.82 16.84
C ILE A 524 0.95 -28.40 18.09
N PRO A 525 1.58 -29.30 18.86
CA PRO A 525 1.02 -29.78 20.12
C PRO A 525 0.65 -28.59 21.03
N GLN A 526 -0.54 -28.61 21.63
CA GLN A 526 -1.00 -27.56 22.56
C GLN A 526 0.05 -27.21 23.64
N SER A 527 0.81 -28.20 24.11
CA SER A 527 1.91 -28.00 25.06
C SER A 527 3.07 -27.13 24.53
N GLN A 528 3.31 -27.10 23.22
CA GLN A 528 4.30 -26.23 22.58
C GLN A 528 3.77 -24.80 22.38
N ILE A 529 2.45 -24.63 22.19
CA ILE A 529 1.77 -23.32 22.19
C ILE A 529 1.78 -22.73 23.61
N GLU A 530 1.53 -23.56 24.63
CA GLU A 530 1.50 -23.14 26.04
C GLU A 530 2.90 -22.84 26.61
N HIS A 531 3.94 -23.50 26.08
CA HIS A 531 5.33 -23.40 26.54
C HIS A 531 6.36 -23.26 25.39
N PRO A 532 6.36 -22.13 24.67
CA PRO A 532 7.42 -21.79 23.72
C PRO A 532 8.68 -21.39 24.49
N SER A 533 9.41 -22.35 25.06
CA SER A 533 10.70 -22.07 25.69
C SER A 533 11.76 -21.80 24.61
N PRO A 534 12.51 -20.68 24.66
CA PRO A 534 13.47 -20.29 23.62
C PRO A 534 14.69 -21.22 23.49
N SER A 535 14.82 -22.25 24.34
CA SER A 535 15.99 -23.15 24.38
C SER A 535 15.67 -24.63 24.11
N GLY A 536 14.41 -25.03 23.93
CA GLY A 536 14.04 -26.45 23.84
C GLY A 536 13.01 -26.86 22.78
N ASN A 537 12.16 -25.95 22.30
CA ASN A 537 11.07 -26.26 21.37
C ASN A 537 11.10 -25.30 20.17
N VAL A 538 12.09 -25.44 19.29
CA VAL A 538 12.20 -24.60 18.08
C VAL A 538 11.11 -25.03 17.09
N LEU A 539 10.06 -24.22 16.95
CA LEU A 539 9.09 -24.40 15.88
C LEU A 539 9.78 -24.12 14.53
N PRO A 540 9.70 -25.04 13.55
CA PRO A 540 10.26 -24.78 12.23
C PRO A 540 9.52 -23.61 11.57
N GLU A 541 10.28 -22.75 10.90
CA GLU A 541 9.74 -21.66 10.12
C GLU A 541 8.88 -22.20 8.97
N HIS A 542 7.69 -21.63 8.76
CA HIS A 542 6.90 -21.90 7.56
C HIS A 542 7.61 -21.27 6.37
N THR A 543 8.17 -22.08 5.48
CA THR A 543 8.76 -21.60 4.21
C THR A 543 8.04 -22.21 3.01
N THR A 544 8.34 -21.74 1.80
CA THR A 544 7.73 -22.30 0.59
C THR A 544 8.22 -23.71 0.25
N ASP A 545 9.32 -24.15 0.85
CA ASP A 545 9.89 -25.51 0.68
C ASP A 545 9.58 -26.40 1.90
N ASN A 546 9.19 -25.81 3.03
CA ASN A 546 8.79 -26.50 4.24
C ASN A 546 7.56 -25.81 4.85
N PRO A 547 6.36 -26.00 4.27
CA PRO A 547 5.15 -25.33 4.71
C PRO A 547 4.64 -25.89 6.04
N HIS A 548 4.22 -25.01 6.94
CA HIS A 548 3.64 -25.36 8.25
C HIS A 548 2.34 -24.58 8.47
N TYR A 549 1.19 -25.25 8.34
CA TYR A 549 -0.10 -24.58 8.47
C TYR A 549 -0.63 -24.69 9.90
N ASP A 550 -0.73 -23.56 10.58
CA ASP A 550 -1.18 -23.46 11.97
C ASP A 550 -2.72 -23.38 12.05
N GLU A 551 -3.30 -23.99 13.09
CA GLU A 551 -4.76 -24.06 13.27
C GLU A 551 -5.36 -22.69 13.65
N ASP A 552 -4.64 -21.89 14.43
CA ASP A 552 -5.10 -20.62 14.96
C ASP A 552 -4.00 -19.55 15.03
N ILE A 553 -4.41 -18.30 15.28
CA ILE A 553 -3.49 -17.15 15.38
C ILE A 553 -2.42 -17.36 16.46
N ALA A 554 -2.72 -18.09 17.53
CA ALA A 554 -1.75 -18.32 18.60
C ALA A 554 -0.57 -19.19 18.14
N GLY A 555 -0.84 -20.26 17.38
CA GLY A 555 0.20 -21.06 16.73
C GLY A 555 1.02 -20.24 15.74
N GLU A 556 0.36 -19.41 14.94
CA GLU A 556 1.03 -18.52 13.96
C GLU A 556 1.99 -17.53 14.66
N VAL A 557 1.54 -16.87 15.72
CA VAL A 557 2.34 -15.94 16.53
C VAL A 557 3.56 -16.64 17.12
N ALA A 558 3.37 -17.82 17.74
CA ALA A 558 4.47 -18.57 18.35
C ALA A 558 5.53 -18.97 17.31
N ARG A 559 5.11 -19.43 16.12
CA ARG A 559 6.02 -19.84 15.05
C ARG A 559 6.80 -18.66 14.47
N VAL A 560 6.13 -17.55 14.16
CA VAL A 560 6.79 -16.37 13.59
C VAL A 560 7.72 -15.72 14.62
N GLN A 561 7.31 -15.64 15.89
CA GLN A 561 8.17 -15.09 16.94
C GLN A 561 9.43 -15.96 17.15
N THR A 562 9.33 -17.27 16.97
CA THR A 562 10.48 -18.17 16.96
C THR A 562 11.44 -17.86 15.80
N ALA A 563 10.94 -17.51 14.60
CA ALA A 563 11.77 -17.21 13.43
C ALA A 563 12.66 -15.97 13.62
N VAL A 564 12.16 -14.95 14.33
CA VAL A 564 12.91 -13.72 14.67
C VAL A 564 13.70 -13.80 15.98
N SER A 565 13.67 -14.95 16.66
CA SER A 565 14.41 -15.14 17.91
C SER A 565 15.88 -15.49 17.67
N PRO A 566 16.80 -15.08 18.56
CA PRO A 566 18.22 -15.41 18.44
C PRO A 566 18.49 -16.91 18.54
N LYS A 567 19.29 -17.43 17.61
CA LYS A 567 19.91 -18.76 17.70
C LYS A 567 21.15 -18.73 18.61
N GLN A 568 21.69 -19.91 18.94
CA GLN A 568 22.90 -20.00 19.78
C GLN A 568 24.07 -19.22 19.15
N GLY A 569 24.56 -18.20 19.87
CA GLY A 569 25.65 -17.33 19.40
C GLY A 569 25.22 -16.17 18.51
N GLU A 570 23.92 -15.99 18.26
CA GLU A 570 23.32 -14.88 17.53
C GLU A 570 22.83 -13.79 18.52
N THR A 571 23.02 -12.53 18.18
CA THR A 571 22.38 -11.38 18.85
C THR A 571 20.93 -11.20 18.38
N ARG A 572 20.13 -10.32 19.01
CA ARG A 572 18.75 -10.07 18.55
C ARG A 572 18.72 -9.37 17.20
N ILE A 573 19.61 -8.41 16.99
CA ILE A 573 19.68 -7.72 15.70
C ILE A 573 20.20 -8.62 14.58
N GLU A 574 21.09 -9.58 14.85
CA GLU A 574 21.46 -10.57 13.84
C GLU A 574 20.28 -11.47 13.46
N ALA A 575 19.45 -11.88 14.43
CA ALA A 575 18.22 -12.64 14.16
C ALA A 575 17.22 -11.85 13.31
N VAL A 576 17.05 -10.55 13.62
CA VAL A 576 16.25 -9.62 12.80
C VAL A 576 16.85 -9.48 11.40
N THR A 577 18.16 -9.29 11.28
CA THR A 577 18.85 -9.18 9.98
C THR A 577 18.62 -10.42 9.12
N ARG A 578 18.70 -11.62 9.73
CA ARG A 578 18.39 -12.88 9.06
C ARG A 578 16.94 -12.94 8.57
N HIS A 579 15.99 -12.47 9.39
CA HIS A 579 14.57 -12.44 9.03
C HIS A 579 14.27 -11.45 7.90
N LEU A 580 14.88 -10.27 7.93
CA LEU A 580 14.73 -9.24 6.89
C LEU A 580 15.40 -9.61 5.57
N ASN A 581 16.35 -10.55 5.58
CA ASN A 581 17.04 -11.07 4.39
C ASN A 581 16.35 -12.32 3.84
N HIS A 582 15.14 -12.18 3.29
CA HIS A 582 14.33 -13.33 2.89
C HIS A 582 14.40 -13.68 1.39
N THR A 583 14.32 -12.72 0.47
CA THR A 583 14.24 -13.02 -0.98
C THR A 583 15.31 -12.30 -1.78
N ARG A 584 15.42 -10.97 -1.68
CA ARG A 584 16.33 -10.20 -2.55
C ARG A 584 17.70 -9.95 -1.95
N ASN A 585 17.81 -9.91 -0.63
CA ASN A 585 19.01 -9.45 0.07
C ASN A 585 19.70 -10.53 0.93
N PRO A 586 19.87 -11.79 0.47
CA PRO A 586 20.58 -12.79 1.25
C PRO A 586 22.01 -12.32 1.54
N GLY A 587 22.38 -12.29 2.82
CA GLY A 587 23.71 -11.91 3.28
C GLY A 587 23.96 -10.40 3.44
N PHE A 588 22.96 -9.54 3.20
CA PHE A 588 23.09 -8.11 3.55
C PHE A 588 23.23 -7.94 5.06
N LYS A 589 24.14 -7.08 5.51
CA LYS A 589 24.49 -6.97 6.94
C LYS A 589 23.77 -5.79 7.60
N GLY A 590 23.17 -6.07 8.75
CA GLY A 590 22.76 -5.05 9.71
C GLY A 590 23.96 -4.29 10.27
N ASN A 591 23.76 -3.01 10.60
CA ASN A 591 24.74 -2.17 11.31
C ASN A 591 24.19 -1.59 12.61
N ALA A 592 22.93 -1.88 12.97
CA ALA A 592 22.35 -1.46 14.23
C ALA A 592 23.00 -2.18 15.43
N PRO A 593 23.17 -1.48 16.57
CA PRO A 593 23.59 -2.12 17.82
C PRO A 593 22.51 -3.09 18.30
N ASP A 594 22.90 -4.09 19.09
CA ASP A 594 21.94 -5.04 19.66
C ASP A 594 20.87 -4.31 20.50
N CYS A 595 19.64 -4.82 20.49
CA CYS A 595 18.53 -4.22 21.24
C CYS A 595 18.33 -4.89 22.60
N SER A 596 17.72 -4.17 23.54
CA SER A 596 17.32 -4.76 24.81
C SER A 596 16.23 -5.83 24.58
N PRO A 597 16.08 -6.82 25.48
CA PRO A 597 15.05 -7.84 25.35
C PRO A 597 13.63 -7.28 25.21
N GLN A 598 13.33 -6.15 25.83
CA GLN A 598 12.03 -5.49 25.77
C GLN A 598 11.75 -4.81 24.42
N GLU A 599 12.79 -4.61 23.61
CA GLU A 599 12.78 -3.94 22.31
C GLU A 599 12.94 -4.92 21.14
N GLU A 600 12.73 -6.21 21.40
CA GLU A 600 12.73 -7.24 20.37
C GLU A 600 11.61 -7.01 19.34
N MET A 601 11.89 -7.38 18.09
CA MET A 601 10.93 -7.31 17.01
C MET A 601 9.79 -8.30 17.29
N THR A 602 8.54 -7.85 17.13
CA THR A 602 7.38 -8.76 17.11
C THR A 602 6.63 -8.55 15.80
N PRO A 603 6.93 -9.34 14.76
CA PRO A 603 6.28 -9.23 13.45
C PRO A 603 4.76 -9.25 13.52
N TYR A 604 4.23 -10.15 14.34
CA TYR A 604 2.80 -10.30 14.57
C TYR A 604 2.44 -9.50 15.83
N ILE A 605 1.44 -8.64 15.69
CA ILE A 605 0.87 -7.79 16.74
C ILE A 605 -0.50 -8.41 17.10
N PRO A 606 -0.55 -9.40 17.99
CA PRO A 606 -1.81 -9.94 18.49
C PRO A 606 -2.52 -8.86 19.31
N HIS A 607 -3.82 -8.66 19.06
CA HIS A 607 -4.64 -7.81 19.91
C HIS A 607 -5.38 -8.70 20.92
N PRO A 608 -5.43 -8.32 22.20
CA PRO A 608 -6.18 -9.09 23.20
C PRO A 608 -7.66 -9.14 22.85
N VAL A 609 -8.39 -10.12 23.39
CA VAL A 609 -9.85 -10.15 23.24
C VAL A 609 -10.45 -8.83 23.69
N HIS A 610 -11.20 -8.20 22.79
CA HIS A 610 -11.82 -6.90 23.02
C HIS A 610 -13.23 -6.87 22.41
N GLU A 611 -14.07 -5.96 22.89
CA GLU A 611 -15.40 -5.75 22.31
C GLU A 611 -15.30 -5.23 20.86
N PRO A 612 -16.29 -5.49 20.00
CA PRO A 612 -16.38 -4.85 18.70
C PRO A 612 -16.32 -3.32 18.81
N PHE A 613 -15.73 -2.69 17.80
CA PHE A 613 -15.66 -1.24 17.70
C PHE A 613 -16.17 -0.74 16.34
N PRO A 614 -16.55 0.54 16.23
CA PRO A 614 -16.94 1.17 14.96
C PRO A 614 -15.84 1.13 13.89
N ILE A 615 -16.22 0.76 12.67
CA ILE A 615 -15.33 0.71 11.50
C ILE A 615 -16.06 1.29 10.29
N ALA A 616 -15.41 2.16 9.52
CA ALA A 616 -15.94 2.66 8.25
C ALA A 616 -15.04 2.28 7.07
N MET A 617 -15.65 1.82 5.98
CA MET A 617 -14.99 1.65 4.68
C MET A 617 -14.82 3.01 4.01
N VAL A 618 -13.57 3.41 3.79
CA VAL A 618 -13.21 4.71 3.20
C VAL A 618 -12.35 4.48 1.96
N CYS A 619 -13.04 4.13 0.89
CA CYS A 619 -12.44 3.74 -0.39
C CYS A 619 -12.47 4.89 -1.41
N ARG A 620 -11.92 4.62 -2.59
CA ARG A 620 -12.13 5.41 -3.80
C ARG A 620 -12.20 4.54 -5.05
N GLU A 621 -13.00 4.98 -6.03
CA GLU A 621 -13.05 4.32 -7.34
C GLU A 621 -11.82 4.65 -8.21
N PRO A 622 -11.44 3.77 -9.15
CA PRO A 622 -10.35 4.08 -10.08
C PRO A 622 -10.78 5.19 -11.04
N TYR A 623 -9.86 6.08 -11.40
CA TYR A 623 -10.09 7.20 -12.30
C TYR A 623 -9.03 7.26 -13.40
N GLY A 624 -9.41 6.81 -14.60
CA GLY A 624 -8.47 6.64 -15.71
C GLY A 624 -8.10 7.89 -16.49
N SER A 625 -8.77 9.03 -16.28
CA SER A 625 -8.53 10.22 -17.11
C SER A 625 -7.26 10.98 -16.70
N PRO A 626 -6.52 11.52 -17.68
CA PRO A 626 -5.43 12.51 -17.67
C PRO A 626 -5.16 13.56 -16.60
N ASN A 627 -5.95 13.66 -15.54
CA ASN A 627 -6.14 14.91 -14.81
C ASN A 627 -6.41 14.68 -13.32
N HIS A 628 -6.33 15.77 -12.56
CA HIS A 628 -6.45 15.77 -11.10
C HIS A 628 -7.87 16.11 -10.60
N SER A 629 -8.92 15.78 -11.35
CA SER A 629 -10.29 16.18 -10.99
C SER A 629 -10.98 15.26 -9.97
N SER A 630 -10.50 14.02 -9.81
CA SER A 630 -11.08 12.98 -8.96
C SER A 630 -10.54 12.99 -7.52
N VAL A 631 -10.60 14.15 -6.87
CA VAL A 631 -10.05 14.35 -5.51
C VAL A 631 -11.05 14.25 -4.37
N TYR A 632 -12.34 14.48 -4.66
CA TYR A 632 -13.37 14.56 -3.64
C TYR A 632 -14.10 13.21 -3.54
N ASN A 633 -13.58 12.35 -2.68
CA ASN A 633 -14.02 10.98 -2.44
C ASN A 633 -13.80 10.63 -0.94
N PRO A 634 -14.42 9.55 -0.43
CA PRO A 634 -14.35 9.19 0.99
C PRO A 634 -12.93 9.02 1.52
N GLN A 635 -12.06 8.32 0.79
CA GLN A 635 -10.65 8.13 1.18
C GLN A 635 -9.94 9.46 1.42
N ASN A 636 -9.90 10.33 0.41
CA ASN A 636 -9.12 11.55 0.50
C ASN A 636 -9.71 12.48 1.58
N GLU A 637 -11.05 12.55 1.65
CA GLU A 637 -11.70 13.42 2.60
C GLU A 637 -11.52 12.97 4.04
N VAL A 638 -11.45 11.67 4.32
CA VAL A 638 -11.21 11.19 5.69
C VAL A 638 -9.81 11.56 6.19
N TRP A 639 -8.79 11.53 5.34
CA TRP A 639 -7.43 11.95 5.69
C TRP A 639 -7.32 13.46 5.90
N LEU A 640 -7.99 14.24 5.05
CA LEU A 640 -8.05 15.70 5.25
C LEU A 640 -8.85 16.04 6.52
N SER A 641 -9.95 15.33 6.79
CA SER A 641 -10.78 15.52 7.98
C SER A 641 -10.03 15.14 9.26
N ALA A 642 -9.25 14.06 9.24
CA ALA A 642 -8.33 13.69 10.32
C ALA A 642 -7.43 14.87 10.71
N LEU A 643 -6.69 15.40 9.74
CA LEU A 643 -5.76 16.51 9.97
C LEU A 643 -6.47 17.77 10.44
N ARG A 644 -7.69 18.06 9.97
CA ARG A 644 -8.47 19.23 10.44
C ARG A 644 -8.98 19.09 11.87
N ASN A 645 -9.42 17.89 12.25
CA ASN A 645 -10.09 17.64 13.52
C ASN A 645 -9.19 17.13 14.64
N ALA A 646 -7.95 16.73 14.33
CA ALA A 646 -6.97 16.29 15.32
C ALA A 646 -6.77 17.35 16.41
N THR A 647 -6.72 16.88 17.66
CA THR A 647 -6.60 17.71 18.86
C THR A 647 -5.30 17.48 19.63
N LYS A 648 -4.62 16.36 19.35
CA LYS A 648 -3.41 15.94 20.05
C LYS A 648 -2.27 15.67 19.07
N ASN A 649 -2.42 14.70 18.17
CA ASN A 649 -1.37 14.32 17.22
C ASN A 649 -1.90 13.55 16.02
N VAL A 650 -1.11 13.53 14.95
CA VAL A 650 -1.34 12.69 13.78
C VAL A 650 -0.05 11.98 13.41
N PHE A 651 -0.10 10.66 13.28
CA PHE A 651 0.99 9.86 12.73
C PHE A 651 0.63 9.41 11.32
N ILE A 652 1.59 9.47 10.40
CA ILE A 652 1.47 9.06 9.01
C ILE A 652 2.71 8.22 8.66
N GLN A 653 2.51 7.01 8.17
CA GLN A 653 3.57 6.22 7.55
C GLN A 653 3.12 5.78 6.15
N SER A 654 3.96 6.08 5.16
CA SER A 654 3.67 5.89 3.73
C SER A 654 4.98 5.77 2.95
N PRO A 655 5.07 4.95 1.89
CA PRO A 655 6.26 4.92 1.03
C PRO A 655 6.54 6.29 0.38
N THR A 656 5.49 6.97 -0.09
CA THR A 656 5.59 8.30 -0.72
C THR A 656 4.54 9.24 -0.12
N LEU A 657 4.94 10.48 0.16
CA LEU A 657 4.07 11.55 0.63
C LEU A 657 4.30 12.78 -0.24
N ASN A 658 3.44 12.97 -1.24
CA ASN A 658 3.54 14.13 -2.14
C ASN A 658 2.19 14.60 -2.71
N ALA A 659 1.07 14.03 -2.25
CA ALA A 659 -0.25 14.44 -2.70
C ALA A 659 -0.49 15.94 -2.45
N GLU A 660 -0.76 16.68 -3.52
CA GLU A 660 -0.93 18.14 -3.49
C GLU A 660 -1.98 18.61 -2.45
N PRO A 661 -3.15 17.95 -2.29
CA PRO A 661 -4.14 18.38 -1.30
C PRO A 661 -3.74 18.13 0.16
N LEU A 662 -2.88 17.13 0.40
CA LEU A 662 -2.50 16.69 1.75
C LEU A 662 -1.49 17.63 2.40
N VAL A 663 -0.47 18.05 1.65
CA VAL A 663 0.67 18.83 2.18
C VAL A 663 0.22 20.12 2.88
N PRO A 664 -0.71 20.93 2.32
CA PRO A 664 -1.22 22.11 3.02
C PRO A 664 -1.96 21.78 4.33
N GLU A 665 -2.69 20.67 4.41
CA GLU A 665 -3.40 20.29 5.64
C GLU A 665 -2.46 19.82 6.75
N ILE A 666 -1.35 19.16 6.40
CA ILE A 666 -0.27 18.86 7.35
C ILE A 666 0.31 20.15 7.92
N ILE A 667 0.64 21.11 7.05
CA ILE A 667 1.14 22.42 7.45
C ILE A 667 0.12 23.12 8.37
N ASN A 668 -1.15 23.14 8.00
CA ASN A 668 -2.21 23.75 8.79
C ASN A 668 -2.35 23.10 10.18
N ALA A 669 -2.22 21.77 10.27
CA ALA A 669 -2.26 21.08 11.56
C ALA A 669 -1.08 21.49 12.46
N CYS A 670 0.13 21.55 11.91
CA CYS A 670 1.32 21.99 12.63
C CYS A 670 1.21 23.44 13.11
N GLU A 671 0.69 24.35 12.27
CA GLU A 671 0.46 25.76 12.65
C GLU A 671 -0.61 25.93 13.74
N ARG A 672 -1.52 24.95 13.89
CA ARG A 672 -2.47 24.90 15.02
C ARG A 672 -1.87 24.32 16.30
N GLY A 673 -0.62 23.85 16.26
CA GLY A 673 0.06 23.23 17.40
C GLY A 673 -0.18 21.72 17.54
N ILE A 674 -0.61 21.04 16.48
CA ILE A 674 -0.80 19.59 16.47
C ILE A 674 0.49 18.93 16.00
N ASP A 675 1.03 18.01 16.79
CA ASP A 675 2.22 17.25 16.40
C ASP A 675 1.89 16.28 15.26
N VAL A 676 2.54 16.44 14.11
CA VAL A 676 2.40 15.55 12.95
C VAL A 676 3.70 14.80 12.71
N TYR A 677 3.63 13.47 12.81
CA TYR A 677 4.74 12.55 12.63
C TYR A 677 4.64 11.88 11.25
N CYS A 678 5.66 12.03 10.40
CA CYS A 678 5.69 11.46 9.06
C CYS A 678 6.88 10.50 8.90
N TYR A 679 6.62 9.20 8.74
CA TYR A 679 7.65 8.17 8.49
C TYR A 679 7.60 7.75 7.03
N ILE A 680 8.55 8.23 6.23
CA ILE A 680 8.49 8.17 4.77
C ILE A 680 9.74 7.53 4.19
N CYS A 681 9.68 6.84 3.05
CA CYS A 681 10.87 6.24 2.46
C CYS A 681 11.76 7.27 1.76
N LEU A 682 13.07 7.07 1.83
CA LEU A 682 14.04 7.88 1.10
C LEU A 682 14.19 7.34 -0.32
N GLY A 683 13.93 8.17 -1.33
CA GLY A 683 14.16 7.80 -2.73
C GLY A 683 13.07 6.97 -3.40
N TYR A 684 11.95 6.70 -2.71
CA TYR A 684 10.89 5.81 -3.21
C TYR A 684 10.14 6.45 -4.37
N ASN A 685 10.18 5.80 -5.55
CA ASN A 685 9.61 6.28 -6.82
C ASN A 685 10.11 7.66 -7.31
N ASP A 686 11.17 8.22 -6.73
CA ASP A 686 11.65 9.60 -6.94
C ASP A 686 11.64 10.07 -8.40
N THR A 687 12.16 9.26 -9.32
CA THR A 687 12.26 9.69 -10.73
C THR A 687 10.88 9.76 -11.40
N GLY A 688 9.93 8.91 -11.01
CA GLY A 688 8.52 9.03 -11.41
C GLY A 688 7.88 10.30 -10.84
N GLU A 689 8.19 10.64 -9.59
CA GLU A 689 7.64 11.81 -8.91
C GLU A 689 8.15 13.16 -9.46
N LEU A 690 9.23 13.14 -10.24
CA LEU A 690 9.71 14.32 -10.99
C LEU A 690 8.94 14.59 -12.29
N LEU A 691 8.03 13.69 -12.70
CA LEU A 691 7.17 13.94 -13.86
C LEU A 691 6.20 15.09 -13.56
N PRO A 692 5.81 15.88 -14.59
CA PRO A 692 4.82 16.93 -14.42
C PRO A 692 3.57 16.41 -13.72
N MET A 693 3.07 17.20 -12.77
CA MET A 693 1.89 16.90 -11.95
C MET A 693 2.06 15.77 -10.91
N GLN A 694 3.24 15.20 -10.69
CA GLN A 694 3.41 14.14 -9.67
C GLN A 694 3.76 14.64 -8.26
N GLY A 695 3.93 15.95 -8.05
CA GLY A 695 4.12 16.54 -6.72
C GLY A 695 5.58 16.67 -6.25
N GLY A 696 6.49 15.83 -6.75
CA GLY A 696 7.91 15.85 -6.41
C GLY A 696 8.32 14.76 -5.42
N THR A 697 9.62 14.64 -5.14
CA THR A 697 10.18 13.59 -4.27
C THR A 697 9.89 13.83 -2.79
N ASN A 698 10.03 12.79 -1.98
CA ASN A 698 9.84 12.88 -0.52
C ASN A 698 10.79 13.91 0.14
N GLU A 699 12.03 14.04 -0.36
CA GLU A 699 12.99 15.05 0.10
C GLU A 699 12.52 16.48 -0.22
N MET A 700 12.02 16.68 -1.44
CA MET A 700 11.47 17.98 -1.86
C MET A 700 10.26 18.38 -1.01
N ILE A 701 9.40 17.41 -0.65
CA ILE A 701 8.21 17.66 0.16
C ILE A 701 8.58 17.97 1.61
N ALA A 702 9.51 17.21 2.22
CA ALA A 702 10.03 17.52 3.55
C ALA A 702 10.61 18.95 3.59
N HIS A 703 11.49 19.28 2.64
CA HIS A 703 12.08 20.61 2.52
C HIS A 703 11.02 21.71 2.34
N LYS A 704 10.04 21.48 1.46
CA LYS A 704 8.94 22.43 1.21
C LYS A 704 8.13 22.69 2.49
N MET A 705 7.81 21.67 3.28
CA MET A 705 7.04 21.85 4.51
C MET A 705 7.84 22.66 5.54
N TYR A 706 9.09 22.28 5.84
CA TYR A 706 9.92 23.01 6.80
C TYR A 706 10.22 24.44 6.37
N THR A 707 10.40 24.72 5.08
CA THR A 707 10.62 26.09 4.58
C THR A 707 9.35 26.94 4.48
N THR A 708 8.17 26.32 4.56
CA THR A 708 6.88 27.03 4.56
C THR A 708 6.38 27.33 5.98
N LEU A 709 6.63 26.42 6.93
CA LEU A 709 6.18 26.54 8.31
C LEU A 709 6.80 27.74 9.04
N SER A 710 6.01 28.35 9.93
CA SER A 710 6.50 29.28 10.95
C SER A 710 7.45 28.57 11.92
N ASP A 711 8.26 29.32 12.66
CA ASP A 711 9.19 28.70 13.63
C ASP A 711 8.45 27.93 14.74
N ALA A 712 7.22 28.35 15.07
CA ALA A 712 6.33 27.61 15.96
C ALA A 712 5.82 26.32 15.28
N GLY A 713 5.31 26.41 14.05
CA GLY A 713 4.82 25.27 13.28
C GLY A 713 5.90 24.20 13.04
N LYS A 714 7.15 24.60 12.80
CA LYS A 714 8.30 23.67 12.65
C LYS A 714 8.53 22.80 13.90
N GLN A 715 8.12 23.26 15.09
CA GLN A 715 8.28 22.43 16.30
C GLN A 715 7.36 21.21 16.28
N HIS A 716 6.21 21.32 15.60
CA HIS A 716 5.15 20.32 15.53
C HIS A 716 5.23 19.41 14.30
N LEU A 717 6.09 19.72 13.31
CA LEU A 717 6.38 18.78 12.24
C LEU A 717 7.56 17.88 12.64
N HIS A 718 7.32 16.57 12.67
CA HIS A 718 8.32 15.55 12.94
C HIS A 718 8.45 14.62 11.73
N TYR A 719 9.36 14.94 10.83
CA TYR A 719 9.55 14.19 9.58
C TYR A 719 10.76 13.25 9.68
N PHE A 720 10.58 12.00 9.24
CA PHE A 720 11.59 10.96 9.33
C PHE A 720 11.69 10.20 8.01
N PHE A 721 12.92 9.87 7.61
CA PHE A 721 13.13 8.82 6.62
C PHE A 721 13.17 7.45 7.29
N TYR A 722 12.52 6.46 6.67
CA TYR A 722 12.43 5.09 7.16
C TYR A 722 13.82 4.47 7.40
N ILE A 723 13.96 3.79 8.54
CA ILE A 723 15.17 3.05 8.93
C ILE A 723 14.75 1.64 9.34
N GLY A 724 15.24 0.63 8.63
CA GLY A 724 15.03 -0.77 9.01
C GLY A 724 15.52 -1.07 10.42
N LYS A 725 14.91 -2.05 11.10
CA LYS A 725 15.26 -2.42 12.49
C LYS A 725 16.73 -2.85 12.66
N ASP A 726 17.37 -3.30 11.59
CA ASP A 726 18.78 -3.69 11.56
C ASP A 726 19.72 -2.58 11.06
N GLN A 727 19.20 -1.38 10.79
CA GLN A 727 19.97 -0.25 10.23
C GLN A 727 20.02 0.97 11.17
N THR A 728 21.00 1.85 10.94
CA THR A 728 21.19 3.15 11.62
C THR A 728 21.13 4.36 10.70
N THR A 729 20.99 4.14 9.39
CA THR A 729 20.93 5.20 8.37
C THR A 729 19.89 4.85 7.31
N PRO A 730 19.21 5.83 6.70
CA PRO A 730 18.24 5.55 5.65
C PRO A 730 18.97 5.00 4.43
N LEU A 731 18.37 3.98 3.82
CA LEU A 731 18.85 3.41 2.57
C LEU A 731 17.93 3.91 1.46
N VAL A 732 18.51 4.46 0.40
CA VAL A 732 17.76 4.95 -0.75
C VAL A 732 17.08 3.77 -1.46
N ALA A 733 15.78 3.89 -1.74
CA ALA A 733 14.95 2.81 -2.28
C ALA A 733 15.49 2.15 -3.55
N LYS A 734 16.20 2.91 -4.42
CA LYS A 734 16.86 2.35 -5.61
C LYS A 734 17.85 1.21 -5.31
N LYS A 735 18.33 1.10 -4.07
CA LYS A 735 19.21 0.02 -3.62
C LYS A 735 18.45 -1.29 -3.34
N LYS A 736 17.14 -1.23 -3.11
CA LYS A 736 16.25 -2.37 -2.81
C LYS A 736 16.67 -3.19 -1.60
N LEU A 737 17.21 -2.52 -0.58
CA LEU A 737 17.77 -3.17 0.61
C LEU A 737 16.79 -3.19 1.78
N ARG A 738 16.31 -2.00 2.17
CA ARG A 738 15.37 -1.80 3.28
C ARG A 738 14.45 -0.65 2.93
N ASP A 739 13.24 -0.99 2.52
CA ASP A 739 12.20 -0.02 2.23
C ASP A 739 10.97 -0.32 3.09
N CYS A 740 10.08 0.66 3.20
CA CYS A 740 8.80 0.53 3.85
C CYS A 740 7.69 0.80 2.83
N HIS A 741 6.65 -0.01 2.88
CA HIS A 741 5.49 0.11 2.02
C HIS A 741 4.17 0.03 2.82
N ILE A 742 4.27 0.23 4.14
CA ILE A 742 3.16 0.49 5.08
C ILE A 742 2.37 1.75 4.68
N LYS A 743 1.05 1.71 4.87
CA LYS A 743 0.13 2.82 4.60
C LYS A 743 -0.87 2.94 5.76
N VAL A 744 -0.56 3.84 6.69
CA VAL A 744 -1.37 4.03 7.90
C VAL A 744 -1.35 5.49 8.34
N MET A 745 -2.49 5.95 8.86
CA MET A 745 -2.64 7.20 9.60
C MET A 745 -3.27 6.91 10.96
N ILE A 746 -2.73 7.48 12.04
CA ILE A 746 -3.28 7.35 13.40
C ILE A 746 -3.52 8.75 13.95
N VAL A 747 -4.72 9.03 14.43
CA VAL A 747 -5.19 10.35 14.87
C VAL A 747 -5.53 10.29 16.34
N ASP A 748 -4.94 11.18 17.12
CA ASP A 748 -5.13 11.33 18.56
C ASP A 748 -4.97 10.00 19.34
N GLU A 749 -4.12 9.10 18.83
CA GLU A 749 -3.87 7.75 19.36
C GLU A 749 -5.14 6.88 19.47
N HIS A 750 -6.20 7.23 18.74
CA HIS A 750 -7.54 6.65 18.90
C HIS A 750 -8.16 6.21 17.57
N ILE A 751 -8.12 7.07 16.54
CA ILE A 751 -8.67 6.75 15.23
C ILE A 751 -7.55 6.27 14.32
N GLY A 752 -7.69 5.06 13.78
CA GLY A 752 -6.74 4.48 12.84
C GLY A 752 -7.32 4.47 11.43
N ILE A 753 -6.53 4.78 10.40
CA ILE A 753 -6.89 4.61 8.99
C ILE A 753 -5.80 3.76 8.34
N GLN A 754 -6.14 2.54 7.93
CA GLN A 754 -5.20 1.59 7.33
C GLN A 754 -5.79 0.99 6.05
N GLY A 755 -4.94 0.80 5.05
CA GLY A 755 -5.33 0.15 3.81
C GLY A 755 -4.25 0.17 2.75
N ASN A 756 -4.67 0.41 1.50
CA ASN A 756 -3.83 0.28 0.32
C ASN A 756 -3.44 1.62 -0.30
N GLY A 757 -4.09 2.72 0.11
CA GLY A 757 -3.86 4.05 -0.46
C GLY A 757 -2.57 4.69 0.05
N ASN A 758 -1.64 4.99 -0.86
CA ASN A 758 -0.44 5.75 -0.55
C ASN A 758 -0.79 7.25 -0.39
N GLN A 759 0.09 8.03 0.24
CA GLN A 759 -0.05 9.48 0.33
C GLN A 759 0.54 10.21 -0.90
N ASP A 760 0.49 9.56 -2.06
CA ASP A 760 1.06 10.03 -3.33
C ASP A 760 -0.01 10.51 -4.33
N THR A 761 0.45 11.14 -5.40
CA THR A 761 -0.41 11.62 -6.49
C THR A 761 -1.24 10.48 -7.09
N GLN A 762 -0.63 9.35 -7.46
CA GLN A 762 -1.35 8.25 -8.12
C GLN A 762 -2.53 7.73 -7.28
N SER A 763 -2.30 7.50 -5.98
CA SER A 763 -3.28 6.98 -5.03
C SER A 763 -4.33 8.00 -4.58
N TRP A 764 -4.09 9.29 -4.79
CA TRP A 764 -5.06 10.35 -4.52
C TRP A 764 -5.94 10.71 -5.73
N PHE A 765 -5.41 10.62 -6.95
CA PHE A 765 -6.09 11.09 -8.16
C PHE A 765 -6.57 9.98 -9.10
N HIS A 766 -5.92 8.80 -9.11
CA HIS A 766 -6.15 7.81 -10.17
C HIS A 766 -6.47 6.37 -9.72
N SER A 767 -5.79 5.81 -8.73
CA SER A 767 -6.01 4.41 -8.32
C SER A 767 -7.37 4.14 -7.66
N GLN A 768 -7.88 2.92 -7.82
CA GLN A 768 -8.86 2.35 -6.90
C GLN A 768 -8.15 1.92 -5.62
N GLU A 769 -8.66 2.35 -4.49
CA GLU A 769 -8.06 2.05 -3.19
C GLU A 769 -9.14 1.66 -2.19
N ILE A 770 -8.75 0.85 -1.21
CA ILE A 770 -9.60 0.40 -0.11
C ILE A 770 -8.85 0.68 1.18
N ASN A 771 -9.55 1.28 2.13
CA ASN A 771 -9.06 1.52 3.47
C ASN A 771 -10.21 1.37 4.46
N VAL A 772 -9.85 1.07 5.70
CA VAL A 772 -10.76 1.09 6.85
C VAL A 772 -10.33 2.20 7.80
N MET A 773 -11.31 2.95 8.31
CA MET A 773 -11.17 3.84 9.46
C MET A 773 -11.72 3.12 10.69
N ILE A 774 -10.95 3.01 11.76
CA ILE A 774 -11.32 2.32 13.01
C ILE A 774 -11.40 3.31 14.18
N ASP A 775 -12.27 3.05 15.14
CA ASP A 775 -12.40 3.80 16.40
C ASP A 775 -11.95 2.94 17.58
N SER A 776 -10.63 2.82 17.79
CA SER A 776 -10.08 1.91 18.81
C SER A 776 -8.70 2.34 19.30
N ALA A 777 -8.67 2.86 20.53
CA ALA A 777 -7.43 3.24 21.19
C ALA A 777 -6.55 2.01 21.53
N ILE A 778 -7.16 0.86 21.81
CA ILE A 778 -6.43 -0.39 22.12
C ILE A 778 -5.64 -0.85 20.89
N VAL A 779 -6.29 -0.91 19.73
CA VAL A 779 -5.64 -1.31 18.48
C VAL A 779 -4.60 -0.28 18.05
N CYS A 780 -4.93 1.02 18.11
CA CYS A 780 -3.98 2.09 17.78
C CYS A 780 -2.74 2.04 18.68
N LYS A 781 -2.90 1.79 19.99
CA LYS A 781 -1.76 1.61 20.91
C LYS A 781 -0.88 0.42 20.51
N GLY A 782 -1.49 -0.71 20.13
CA GLY A 782 -0.76 -1.86 19.61
C GLY A 782 0.02 -1.54 18.32
N TRP A 783 -0.59 -0.79 17.40
CA TRP A 783 0.09 -0.33 16.18
C TRP A 783 1.25 0.61 16.46
N ILE A 784 1.07 1.62 17.32
CA ILE A 784 2.12 2.58 17.68
C ILE A 784 3.34 1.84 18.25
N ASP A 785 3.12 0.91 19.19
CA ASP A 785 4.22 0.13 19.76
C ASP A 785 4.86 -0.85 18.75
N GLY A 786 4.06 -1.53 17.92
CA GLY A 786 4.57 -2.40 16.86
C GLY A 786 5.42 -1.65 15.82
N LEU A 787 4.94 -0.50 15.35
CA LEU A 787 5.68 0.40 14.47
C LEU A 787 6.95 0.94 15.14
N ARG A 788 6.97 1.14 16.45
CA ARG A 788 8.18 1.56 17.16
C ARG A 788 9.20 0.42 17.26
N ARG A 789 8.76 -0.80 17.58
CA ARG A 789 9.66 -1.94 17.82
C ARG A 789 10.19 -2.59 16.54
N ASN A 790 9.44 -2.56 15.45
CA ASN A 790 9.78 -3.29 14.22
C ASN A 790 10.63 -2.46 13.22
N GLN A 791 11.06 -1.25 13.58
CA GLN A 791 11.92 -0.37 12.78
C GLN A 791 12.70 0.58 13.69
N ASN A 792 13.81 1.16 13.21
CA ASN A 792 14.60 2.14 13.97
C ASN A 792 14.35 3.59 13.53
N THR A 793 13.27 3.83 12.77
CA THR A 793 12.94 5.15 12.21
C THR A 793 12.91 6.25 13.27
N HIS A 794 12.30 5.99 14.43
CA HIS A 794 12.22 6.95 15.53
C HIS A 794 13.59 7.32 16.14
N LEU A 795 14.59 6.44 16.02
CA LEU A 795 15.93 6.66 16.59
C LEU A 795 16.86 7.43 15.63
N TYR A 796 16.79 7.11 14.33
CA TYR A 796 17.80 7.57 13.37
C TYR A 796 17.23 8.29 12.16
N GLY A 797 15.91 8.30 11.97
CA GLY A 797 15.28 8.77 10.73
C GLY A 797 15.03 10.27 10.66
N GLU A 798 15.07 11.01 11.78
CA GLU A 798 14.63 12.40 11.84
C GLU A 798 15.46 13.30 10.91
N VAL A 799 14.81 14.20 10.18
CA VAL A 799 15.46 15.22 9.34
C VAL A 799 15.75 16.51 10.13
N GLY A 800 16.63 17.36 9.62
CA GLY A 800 16.89 18.68 10.23
C GLY A 800 15.66 19.59 10.17
N LYS A 801 15.23 20.16 11.30
CA LYS A 801 14.04 21.05 11.34
C LYS A 801 14.24 22.39 10.61
N SER A 802 15.46 22.76 10.28
CA SER A 802 15.78 24.00 9.55
C SER A 802 15.46 23.92 8.06
N ASP A 803 15.64 22.74 7.45
CA ASP A 803 15.63 22.57 6.00
C ASP A 803 14.99 21.26 5.51
N GLY A 804 14.56 20.37 6.41
CA GLY A 804 13.96 19.09 6.04
C GLY A 804 14.93 18.06 5.47
N ILE A 805 16.25 18.27 5.62
CA ILE A 805 17.27 17.39 5.06
C ILE A 805 17.81 16.45 6.14
N TRP A 806 17.92 15.17 5.83
CA TRP A 806 18.53 14.19 6.73
C TRP A 806 20.05 14.28 6.71
N ARG A 807 20.66 14.27 7.90
CA ARG A 807 22.12 14.22 8.06
C ARG A 807 22.50 13.14 9.08
N ASP A 808 23.71 12.59 8.91
CA ASP A 808 24.34 11.75 9.93
C ASP A 808 24.93 12.59 11.08
N GLU A 809 25.57 11.94 12.05
CA GLU A 809 26.17 12.62 13.21
C GLU A 809 27.33 13.56 12.80
N ASP A 810 28.01 13.25 11.70
CA ASP A 810 29.11 14.05 11.15
C ASP A 810 28.61 15.23 10.28
N GLY A 811 27.32 15.27 9.95
CA GLY A 811 26.68 16.31 9.16
C GLY A 811 26.60 16.03 7.66
N HIS A 812 26.91 14.81 7.23
CA HIS A 812 26.77 14.41 5.84
C HIS A 812 25.33 14.04 5.50
N GLU A 813 24.88 14.47 4.33
CA GLU A 813 23.59 14.07 3.78
C GLU A 813 23.60 12.59 3.35
N ALA A 814 22.41 12.02 3.21
CA ALA A 814 22.27 10.65 2.72
C ALA A 814 22.90 10.51 1.32
N LYS A 815 23.58 9.39 1.08
CA LYS A 815 24.27 9.14 -0.19
C LYS A 815 23.29 8.67 -1.27
N ASP A 816 23.62 8.97 -2.53
CA ASP A 816 22.92 8.47 -3.72
C ASP A 816 21.47 9.00 -3.91
N VAL A 817 21.13 10.08 -3.20
CA VAL A 817 19.83 10.77 -3.28
C VAL A 817 19.79 11.78 -4.44
N ILE A 818 18.57 12.13 -4.88
CA ILE A 818 18.38 13.25 -5.82
C ILE A 818 18.55 14.59 -5.09
N GLY A 819 18.14 14.66 -3.82
CA GLY A 819 18.18 15.86 -3.01
C GLY A 819 17.06 16.85 -3.33
N VAL A 820 17.11 18.01 -2.67
CA VAL A 820 16.06 19.04 -2.73
C VAL A 820 16.09 19.89 -4.00
N ASP A 821 17.24 19.99 -4.68
CA ASP A 821 17.37 20.65 -5.98
C ASP A 821 17.73 19.62 -7.07
N PRO A 822 16.74 19.10 -7.81
CA PRO A 822 16.99 18.12 -8.86
C PRO A 822 17.64 18.74 -10.13
N GLY A 823 17.86 20.06 -10.15
CA GLY A 823 18.49 20.82 -11.23
C GLY A 823 17.53 21.37 -12.29
N ARG A 824 18.01 22.35 -13.08
CA ARG A 824 17.29 22.90 -14.24
C ARG A 824 17.10 21.76 -15.26
N PHE A 825 15.85 21.41 -15.59
CA PHE A 825 15.45 20.23 -16.40
C PHE A 825 15.28 18.89 -15.65
N SER A 826 14.97 18.91 -14.36
CA SER A 826 14.59 17.71 -13.60
C SER A 826 13.48 16.86 -14.24
N TRP A 827 12.51 17.48 -14.92
CA TRP A 827 11.49 16.77 -15.70
C TRP A 827 12.09 15.88 -16.80
N ALA A 828 13.25 16.26 -17.37
CA ALA A 828 13.96 15.44 -18.35
C ALA A 828 14.66 14.25 -17.69
N LYS A 829 15.11 14.37 -16.44
CA LYS A 829 15.53 13.21 -15.63
C LYS A 829 14.34 12.30 -15.33
N GLY A 830 13.19 12.88 -14.97
CA GLY A 830 11.93 12.13 -14.82
C GLY A 830 11.55 11.38 -16.09
N PHE A 831 11.73 12.02 -17.24
CA PHE A 831 11.49 11.45 -18.56
C PHE A 831 12.48 10.36 -18.96
N LEU A 832 13.78 10.59 -18.75
CA LEU A 832 14.83 9.60 -18.97
C LEU A 832 14.65 8.42 -18.03
N GLY A 833 14.23 8.66 -16.79
CA GLY A 833 13.77 7.65 -15.87
C GLY A 833 12.61 6.87 -16.44
N ALA A 834 11.52 7.53 -16.87
CA ALA A 834 10.39 6.87 -17.51
C ALA A 834 10.80 6.04 -18.75
N ILE A 835 11.76 6.52 -19.55
CA ILE A 835 12.31 5.78 -20.71
C ILE A 835 13.17 4.59 -20.27
N ASN A 836 14.09 4.77 -19.33
CA ASN A 836 14.93 3.70 -18.79
C ASN A 836 14.08 2.65 -18.05
N ARG A 837 12.98 3.10 -17.44
CA ARG A 837 11.93 2.32 -16.77
C ARG A 837 11.12 1.49 -17.78
N VAL A 838 10.83 2.01 -18.98
CA VAL A 838 10.32 1.25 -20.13
C VAL A 838 11.36 0.25 -20.70
N ARG A 839 12.65 0.55 -20.56
CA ARG A 839 13.76 -0.30 -21.05
C ARG A 839 14.24 -1.36 -20.06
N GLY A 840 13.78 -1.33 -18.81
CA GLY A 840 14.23 -2.21 -17.73
C GLY A 840 15.61 -1.89 -17.16
N THR A 841 16.18 -0.71 -17.45
CA THR A 841 17.54 -0.29 -17.04
C THR A 841 17.53 1.01 -16.22
N GLY A 842 16.40 1.37 -15.61
CA GLY A 842 16.29 2.52 -14.72
C GLY A 842 16.73 2.19 -13.30
N ASP A 843 17.04 3.22 -12.51
CA ASP A 843 17.37 3.17 -11.06
C ASP A 843 16.14 2.79 -10.20
N PHE A 844 15.39 1.75 -10.57
CA PHE A 844 14.12 1.38 -9.94
C PHE A 844 14.06 -0.06 -9.49
#